data_AF-A0A812ZP90-F1
#
_entry.id   AF-A0A812ZP90-F1
#
_cell.length_a   1.000
_cell.length_b   1.000
_cell.length_c   1.000
_cell.angle_alpha   90.00
_cell.angle_beta   90.00
_cell.angle_gamma   90.00
#
_symmetry.space_group_name_H-M   'P 1'
#
loop_
_entity.id
_entity.type
_entity.pdbx_description
1 polymer ?
#
loop_
_entity_poly.entity_id
_entity_poly.type
_entity_poly.pdbx_seq_one_letter_code
_entity_poly.pdbx_strand_id
1 'polypeptide(L)'
;GPTGVDAPPKEGRHSASTRRQIVLADLVEKPKAAVTWGVNGDICEACFADHVIPGFIEQVPPLSNLECTASRQWSYLSDWNPSQPCDELFMFTDGSFFPGSPFASWAVVIIARQGGHIGRVGMRAGLARGPVHGSSEVRPELSAFDGELEAALHALAVAAAIPCPLVHVGVDCAAAIDVIQGQVALKPQDDVAHAAVAVRALLMMQGKTVLVQKVLAHAGCALNGLADAAAKSVLKQGSAPTDDFSAFWAAISEGVVAKLWLVPSHPLTACTLPHLNDSGSWSQASCAVKRTTPLDRIFGTHPQVVPSQQVDLRLRILQYNALSLRGAGATDLIAQGLAKHRVDVAGLQETRLKTEGITTLDDFWVLHSPCTKQGHGGAQIWVRRSKHWDRQAFAILHKEPQVLVALGVFKGVRVLLVSAHALPACSPDADLQEWWGHYDTILHKSPANCIPIFMMDANATFAGGAEIADTHQCRPTCGNSSRLLELASRRGLCLSPQQTPTGEQLFSWTSPKGHRKLIDYVAWPHEWAAHGNVCPGVLLGDLHEDIDHQPVCLDLCASLMAPQQVARNSLDARMWQNPCAATTAAVAALACPPVPWIADSTTHVDCIHRISVDAANMRQGWLTGPICSYVYMPGALEHARIITCVFMIGNIAGVLQVPGHDNIGMPNGCERQCGKTRQRSPGRRYRAPALLPSLTGEPGGPVTKEDVADSFGKYFAIAERAEPLPVSELVQTSRSNGTAPCFDGDALPTLSRLASGFASLQKGRAPGLSGIPSEVFRSNPMLLAIHYFPVVCKLLLRDPSPVQWRGGLSVSVPKPGKPGDLHQGYRAIMLLEGDNKAVQKAVRPQLLEALPRLGTPDQMGGRPGFTLSLPAACVKAHLANLKRTKASGAVIFIDSAAAYYSIAKDFLALTWEQKQDEELLRARARAIFDDRGLQDDFISILRGSADDVSEALPPALQTFLQKQLDQTWYISRVDAAEAYVAKSGTAPGAPLADVMFSLIFGRLLSRMAGFLAESGLQATFASEKGPGYTPTWADDVSILLRTEAAVDVPGAVAQVIGFFTDELQQAGLRANHGAGKTEALLSLNGQGAKQVRRDVFCSECPQIPFSTARNAGQIRVAPAYEYLGSTVQADGFSLPDVKHRLKLARDMFRPVKN
;
A
#
# COMPACT_ATOMS: atom_id res chain seq x y z
N GLY A 1 -27.04 -44.23 75.11
CA GLY A 1 -27.71 -45.48 75.51
C GLY A 1 -26.73 -46.62 75.33
N PRO A 2 -26.62 -47.54 76.30
CA PRO A 2 -25.47 -48.42 76.59
C PRO A 2 -25.43 -49.63 75.64
N THR A 3 -24.36 -50.40 75.41
CA THR A 3 -23.43 -51.17 76.27
C THR A 3 -22.21 -51.54 75.38
N GLY A 4 -20.92 -51.58 75.77
CA GLY A 4 -20.33 -52.21 76.94
C GLY A 4 -19.42 -53.38 76.51
N VAL A 5 -18.10 -53.14 76.54
CA VAL A 5 -16.97 -54.06 76.89
C VAL A 5 -16.76 -55.30 76.00
N ASP A 6 -15.64 -55.43 75.27
CA ASP A 6 -14.45 -56.14 75.77
C ASP A 6 -13.12 -55.73 75.10
N ALA A 7 -12.07 -55.75 75.92
CA ALA A 7 -10.64 -55.75 75.56
C ALA A 7 -9.92 -56.66 76.59
N PRO A 8 -8.66 -57.14 76.40
CA PRO A 8 -7.77 -57.28 75.22
C PRO A 8 -7.18 -58.75 75.16
N PRO A 9 -6.14 -59.17 74.37
CA PRO A 9 -4.73 -58.75 74.55
C PRO A 9 -3.80 -58.68 73.30
N LYS A 10 -2.86 -57.73 73.39
CA LYS A 10 -1.43 -57.75 73.04
C LYS A 10 -0.90 -58.24 71.66
N GLU A 11 -0.26 -57.25 71.03
CA GLU A 11 1.07 -57.24 70.39
C GLU A 11 1.30 -58.04 69.09
N GLY A 12 1.39 -57.28 68.01
CA GLY A 12 1.97 -57.69 66.74
C GLY A 12 2.41 -56.49 65.88
N ARG A 13 3.66 -56.05 66.10
CA ARG A 13 4.58 -55.34 65.18
C ARG A 13 4.16 -54.02 64.50
N HIS A 14 5.03 -53.02 64.68
CA HIS A 14 5.09 -51.76 63.93
C HIS A 14 4.87 -51.91 62.42
N SER A 15 3.90 -51.16 61.89
CA SER A 15 3.82 -50.74 60.50
C SER A 15 3.72 -49.21 60.52
N ALA A 16 4.75 -48.55 60.01
CA ALA A 16 4.89 -47.11 60.00
C ALA A 16 3.74 -46.45 59.23
N SER A 17 3.07 -45.48 59.86
CA SER A 17 2.14 -44.59 59.16
C SER A 17 2.92 -43.85 58.07
N THR A 18 2.70 -44.22 56.82
CA THR A 18 3.18 -43.47 55.65
C THR A 18 2.57 -42.09 55.71
N ARG A 19 3.36 -41.08 56.11
CA ARG A 19 3.04 -39.68 55.87
C ARG A 19 2.88 -39.53 54.36
N ARG A 20 1.64 -39.47 53.85
CA ARG A 20 1.39 -39.06 52.47
C ARG A 20 1.86 -37.62 52.34
N GLN A 21 2.94 -37.43 51.59
CA GLN A 21 3.43 -36.12 51.22
C GLN A 21 2.36 -35.47 50.35
N ILE A 22 1.63 -34.51 50.90
CA ILE A 22 0.66 -33.72 50.14
C ILE A 22 1.49 -32.77 49.28
N VAL A 23 1.59 -33.06 47.99
CA VAL A 23 2.19 -32.14 47.02
C VAL A 23 1.15 -31.07 46.76
N LEU A 24 1.38 -29.86 47.26
CA LEU A 24 0.47 -28.72 47.09
C LEU A 24 0.07 -28.48 45.62
N ALA A 25 0.96 -28.79 44.67
CA ALA A 25 0.69 -28.68 43.24
C ALA A 25 -0.44 -29.61 42.75
N ASP A 26 -0.65 -30.76 43.39
CA ASP A 26 -1.72 -31.71 43.04
C ASP A 26 -3.09 -31.28 43.58
N LEU A 27 -3.11 -30.30 44.50
CA LEU A 27 -4.33 -29.71 45.07
C LEU A 27 -4.76 -28.41 44.39
N VAL A 28 -3.91 -27.83 43.53
CA VAL A 28 -4.23 -26.62 42.76
C VAL A 28 -4.78 -27.04 41.41
N GLU A 29 -6.03 -26.69 41.13
CA GLU A 29 -6.66 -26.95 39.85
C GLU A 29 -5.83 -26.33 38.72
N LYS A 30 -5.44 -27.14 37.72
CA LYS A 30 -4.60 -26.66 36.61
C LYS A 30 -5.33 -25.52 35.88
N PRO A 31 -4.67 -24.37 35.63
CA PRO A 31 -5.34 -23.24 35.01
C PRO A 31 -5.81 -23.60 33.60
N LYS A 32 -7.07 -23.26 33.28
CA LYS A 32 -7.65 -23.49 31.96
C LYS A 32 -6.82 -22.80 30.87
N ALA A 33 -6.53 -23.51 29.80
CA ALA A 33 -5.85 -22.95 28.63
C ALA A 33 -6.75 -21.96 27.90
N ALA A 34 -6.16 -20.84 27.47
CA ALA A 34 -6.74 -19.93 26.48
C ALA A 34 -6.19 -20.22 25.08
N VAL A 35 -4.91 -20.56 24.98
CA VAL A 35 -4.29 -20.99 23.73
C VAL A 35 -3.40 -22.19 23.99
N THR A 36 -3.62 -23.27 23.24
CA THR A 36 -2.76 -24.44 23.27
C THR A 36 -1.81 -24.36 22.09
N TRP A 37 -0.49 -24.25 22.35
CA TRP A 37 0.52 -24.19 21.28
C TRP A 37 1.08 -25.56 20.93
N GLY A 38 1.01 -26.52 21.86
CA GLY A 38 1.53 -27.88 21.64
C GLY A 38 3.05 -27.91 21.48
N VAL A 39 3.77 -26.97 22.11
CA VAL A 39 5.23 -26.91 22.10
C VAL A 39 5.76 -26.61 23.50
N ASN A 40 6.89 -27.21 23.88
CA ASN A 40 7.61 -26.94 25.12
C ASN A 40 9.12 -27.24 24.92
N GLY A 41 9.91 -27.20 25.99
CA GLY A 41 11.34 -27.51 25.95
C GLY A 41 11.63 -28.89 25.37
N ASP A 42 10.98 -29.93 25.90
CA ASP A 42 11.17 -31.33 25.48
C ASP A 42 10.86 -31.54 23.99
N ILE A 43 9.77 -30.93 23.49
CA ILE A 43 9.39 -30.98 22.07
C ILE A 43 10.44 -30.26 21.21
N CYS A 44 10.97 -29.13 21.69
CA CYS A 44 12.04 -28.42 20.98
C CYS A 44 13.31 -29.28 20.88
N GLU A 45 13.71 -29.95 21.96
CA GLU A 45 14.87 -30.85 21.97
C GLU A 45 14.66 -32.06 21.05
N ALA A 46 13.49 -32.69 21.14
CA ALA A 46 13.14 -33.84 20.29
C ALA A 46 13.10 -33.47 18.80
N CYS A 47 12.62 -32.26 18.46
CA CYS A 47 12.53 -31.79 17.07
C CYS A 47 13.90 -31.68 16.39
N PHE A 48 14.94 -31.30 17.13
CA PHE A 48 16.30 -31.12 16.63
C PHE A 48 17.27 -32.24 17.03
N ALA A 49 16.75 -33.37 17.54
CA ALA A 49 17.56 -34.49 18.02
C ALA A 49 18.50 -35.06 16.93
N ASP A 50 18.06 -35.06 15.67
CA ASP A 50 18.86 -35.55 14.53
C ASP A 50 19.84 -34.48 13.97
N HIS A 51 19.79 -33.25 14.50
CA HIS A 51 20.64 -32.13 14.10
C HIS A 51 21.77 -31.85 15.11
N VAL A 52 21.97 -32.74 16.08
CA VAL A 52 23.12 -32.71 16.99
C VAL A 52 24.41 -33.11 16.26
N ILE A 53 25.55 -32.61 16.75
CA ILE A 53 26.85 -32.74 16.07
C ILE A 53 27.32 -34.19 15.82
N PRO A 54 27.14 -35.17 16.72
CA PRO A 54 27.56 -36.56 16.46
C PRO A 54 27.09 -37.14 15.12
N GLY A 55 25.87 -36.80 14.69
CA GLY A 55 25.33 -37.24 13.39
C GLY A 55 26.05 -36.66 12.16
N PHE A 56 26.75 -35.53 12.30
CA PHE A 56 27.54 -34.89 11.24
C PHE A 56 29.00 -35.36 11.19
N ILE A 57 29.49 -35.97 12.29
CA ILE A 57 30.82 -36.59 12.38
C ILE A 57 30.79 -38.00 11.78
N GLU A 58 29.73 -38.75 12.04
CA GLU A 58 29.64 -40.18 11.70
C GLU A 58 29.22 -40.46 10.25
N GLN A 59 28.61 -39.49 9.56
CA GLN A 59 28.05 -39.65 8.21
C GLN A 59 28.80 -38.85 7.12
N VAL A 60 30.11 -38.67 7.29
CA VAL A 60 30.95 -37.96 6.31
C VAL A 60 31.08 -38.80 5.04
N PRO A 61 30.73 -38.28 3.85
CA PRO A 61 31.01 -38.96 2.58
C PRO A 61 32.51 -39.29 2.48
N PRO A 62 32.91 -40.47 1.98
CA PRO A 62 34.33 -40.82 1.89
C PRO A 62 35.09 -39.71 1.16
N LEU A 63 36.11 -39.14 1.80
CA LEU A 63 36.89 -38.02 1.24
C LEU A 63 37.51 -38.38 -0.13
N SER A 64 37.75 -39.67 -0.39
CA SER A 64 38.18 -40.21 -1.69
C SER A 64 37.17 -39.98 -2.83
N ASN A 65 35.90 -39.81 -2.51
CA ASN A 65 34.79 -39.62 -3.47
C ASN A 65 34.52 -38.12 -3.74
N LEU A 66 35.26 -37.23 -3.09
CA LEU A 66 35.17 -35.79 -3.20
C LEU A 66 36.41 -35.28 -3.93
N GLU A 67 36.38 -35.30 -5.27
CA GLU A 67 37.47 -34.82 -6.13
C GLU A 67 37.61 -33.29 -6.07
N CYS A 68 37.99 -32.75 -4.91
CA CYS A 68 38.15 -31.32 -4.66
C CYS A 68 39.44 -31.04 -3.90
N THR A 69 40.16 -29.99 -4.30
CA THR A 69 41.41 -29.52 -3.67
C THR A 69 41.23 -29.17 -2.18
N ALA A 70 40.01 -28.83 -1.77
CA ALA A 70 39.64 -28.51 -0.38
C ALA A 70 39.67 -29.71 0.59
N SER A 71 39.59 -30.96 0.09
CA SER A 71 39.64 -32.18 0.92
C SER A 71 40.94 -32.30 1.73
N ARG A 72 42.06 -31.82 1.17
CA ARG A 72 43.36 -31.77 1.85
C ARG A 72 43.38 -30.72 2.97
N GLN A 73 42.81 -29.54 2.72
CA GLN A 73 42.73 -28.45 3.72
C GLN A 73 41.84 -28.83 4.90
N TRP A 74 40.73 -29.52 4.64
CA TRP A 74 39.87 -30.11 5.68
C TRP A 74 40.62 -31.05 6.62
N SER A 75 41.57 -31.83 6.09
CA SER A 75 42.34 -32.81 6.86
C SER A 75 43.38 -32.18 7.80
N TYR A 76 43.77 -30.92 7.57
CA TYR A 76 44.73 -30.19 8.41
C TYR A 76 44.10 -29.48 9.62
N LEU A 77 42.76 -29.39 9.68
CA LEU A 77 42.05 -28.84 10.84
C LEU A 77 42.04 -29.87 11.98
N SER A 78 42.30 -29.41 13.21
CA SER A 78 42.15 -30.22 14.43
C SER A 78 40.68 -30.59 14.66
N ASP A 79 40.42 -31.73 15.30
CA ASP A 79 39.06 -32.12 15.69
C ASP A 79 38.44 -31.12 16.68
N TRP A 80 37.16 -30.82 16.47
CA TRP A 80 36.35 -30.10 17.45
C TRP A 80 36.20 -30.93 18.73
N ASN A 81 36.30 -30.28 19.90
CA ASN A 81 36.15 -30.96 21.19
C ASN A 81 34.76 -30.67 21.79
N PRO A 82 33.83 -31.65 21.84
CA PRO A 82 32.48 -31.43 22.37
C PRO A 82 32.43 -30.99 23.83
N SER A 83 33.48 -31.25 24.61
CA SER A 83 33.56 -30.88 26.03
C SER A 83 33.94 -29.42 26.27
N GLN A 84 34.39 -28.70 25.24
CA GLN A 84 34.72 -27.27 25.32
C GLN A 84 33.56 -26.41 24.80
N PRO A 85 33.35 -25.20 25.36
CA PRO A 85 32.31 -24.30 24.87
C PRO A 85 32.56 -23.91 23.42
N CYS A 86 31.48 -23.85 22.63
CA CYS A 86 31.51 -23.38 21.26
C CYS A 86 31.28 -21.86 21.26
N ASP A 87 32.31 -21.09 20.91
CA ASP A 87 32.20 -19.64 20.85
C ASP A 87 31.55 -19.18 19.55
N GLU A 88 31.93 -19.80 18.42
CA GLU A 88 31.45 -19.48 17.08
C GLU A 88 31.26 -20.74 16.25
N LEU A 89 30.16 -20.80 15.50
CA LEU A 89 29.87 -21.87 14.55
C LEU A 89 29.92 -21.33 13.13
N PHE A 90 30.66 -21.98 12.22
CA PHE A 90 30.67 -21.64 10.80
C PHE A 90 30.15 -22.81 9.98
N MET A 91 29.13 -22.54 9.17
CA MET A 91 28.48 -23.54 8.34
C MET A 91 28.47 -23.07 6.89
N PHE A 92 28.87 -23.94 5.98
CA PHE A 92 28.86 -23.70 4.54
C PHE A 92 27.89 -24.67 3.90
N THR A 93 26.96 -24.14 3.12
CA THR A 93 25.87 -24.91 2.50
C THR A 93 26.00 -24.90 1.00
N ASP A 94 25.57 -25.98 0.35
CA ASP A 94 25.48 -26.04 -1.11
C ASP A 94 24.33 -26.97 -1.56
N GLY A 95 23.68 -26.60 -2.67
CA GLY A 95 22.63 -27.37 -3.33
C GLY A 95 22.98 -27.69 -4.78
N SER A 96 22.94 -28.98 -5.15
CA SER A 96 23.24 -29.42 -6.52
C SER A 96 22.05 -30.10 -7.18
N PHE A 97 21.93 -29.92 -8.51
CA PHE A 97 20.91 -30.52 -9.37
C PHE A 97 21.48 -30.80 -10.78
N PHE A 98 21.15 -31.95 -11.37
CA PHE A 98 21.53 -32.29 -12.75
C PHE A 98 20.30 -32.23 -13.68
N PRO A 99 20.37 -31.56 -14.84
CA PRO A 99 19.27 -31.53 -15.80
C PRO A 99 18.80 -32.94 -16.17
N GLY A 100 17.50 -33.21 -16.01
CA GLY A 100 16.89 -34.53 -16.27
C GLY A 100 16.87 -35.49 -15.07
N SER A 101 17.52 -35.14 -13.96
CA SER A 101 17.34 -35.84 -12.67
C SER A 101 16.00 -35.44 -12.04
N PRO A 102 15.23 -36.39 -11.47
CA PRO A 102 14.05 -36.06 -10.66
C PRO A 102 14.42 -35.62 -9.23
N PHE A 103 15.71 -35.60 -8.88
CA PHE A 103 16.22 -35.32 -7.54
C PHE A 103 17.19 -34.13 -7.53
N ALA A 104 17.10 -33.32 -6.47
CA ALA A 104 18.14 -32.39 -6.05
C ALA A 104 18.85 -32.93 -4.80
N SER A 105 19.99 -32.34 -4.45
CA SER A 105 20.82 -32.74 -3.31
C SER A 105 21.26 -31.51 -2.51
N TRP A 106 21.61 -31.72 -1.25
CA TRP A 106 22.07 -30.68 -0.34
C TRP A 106 23.32 -31.15 0.41
N ALA A 107 24.13 -30.20 0.88
CA ALA A 107 25.27 -30.47 1.76
C ALA A 107 25.48 -29.35 2.78
N VAL A 108 25.97 -29.70 3.97
CA VAL A 108 26.37 -28.76 5.03
C VAL A 108 27.75 -29.18 5.56
N VAL A 109 28.69 -28.24 5.57
CA VAL A 109 30.05 -28.38 6.11
C VAL A 109 30.21 -27.47 7.32
N ILE A 110 30.69 -27.99 8.44
CA ILE A 110 30.68 -27.31 9.74
C ILE A 110 32.08 -27.27 10.36
N ILE A 111 32.50 -26.07 10.79
CA ILE A 111 33.65 -25.86 11.68
C ILE A 111 33.24 -24.99 12.87
N ALA A 112 33.97 -25.06 13.98
CA ALA A 112 33.66 -24.29 15.18
C ALA A 112 34.92 -23.66 15.80
N ARG A 113 34.78 -22.48 16.38
CA ARG A 113 35.83 -21.82 17.18
C ARG A 113 35.63 -22.13 18.66
N GLN A 114 36.72 -22.55 19.31
CA GLN A 114 36.78 -22.81 20.75
C GLN A 114 38.03 -22.13 21.31
N GLY A 115 37.85 -21.01 22.02
CA GLY A 115 38.95 -20.15 22.43
C GLY A 115 39.75 -19.64 21.22
N GLY A 116 41.07 -19.88 21.23
CA GLY A 116 41.99 -19.46 20.16
C GLY A 116 42.11 -20.41 18.97
N HIS A 117 41.33 -21.50 18.92
CA HIS A 117 41.48 -22.56 17.91
C HIS A 117 40.19 -22.78 17.11
N ILE A 118 40.34 -23.24 15.87
CA ILE A 118 39.23 -23.62 14.98
C ILE A 118 39.31 -25.13 14.75
N GLY A 119 38.24 -25.84 15.10
CA GLY A 119 38.12 -27.27 14.95
C GLY A 119 37.17 -27.67 13.82
N ARG A 120 37.47 -28.79 13.15
CA ARG A 120 36.54 -29.45 12.23
C ARG A 120 35.43 -30.12 13.03
N VAL A 121 34.19 -29.78 12.69
CA VAL A 121 33.01 -30.36 13.35
C VAL A 121 32.51 -31.53 12.54
N GLY A 122 32.22 -31.35 11.25
CA GLY A 122 31.70 -32.44 10.41
C GLY A 122 31.15 -31.97 9.07
N MET A 123 30.69 -32.92 8.26
CA MET A 123 30.03 -32.66 6.98
C MET A 123 28.97 -33.71 6.73
N ARG A 124 27.80 -33.28 6.26
CA ARG A 124 26.69 -34.16 5.90
C ARG A 124 26.06 -33.72 4.58
N ALA A 125 25.62 -34.68 3.76
CA ALA A 125 24.98 -34.42 2.48
C ALA A 125 23.92 -35.47 2.18
N GLY A 126 22.82 -35.06 1.55
CA GLY A 126 21.66 -35.91 1.31
C GLY A 126 20.86 -35.50 0.08
N LEU A 127 19.80 -36.25 -0.23
CA LEU A 127 18.83 -35.87 -1.27
C LEU A 127 17.83 -34.87 -0.70
N ALA A 128 17.53 -33.81 -1.45
CA ALA A 128 16.48 -32.87 -1.12
C ALA A 128 15.12 -33.58 -1.24
N ARG A 129 14.36 -33.58 -0.14
CA ARG A 129 13.08 -34.30 -0.04
C ARG A 129 11.95 -33.40 0.46
N GLY A 130 12.25 -32.45 1.33
CA GLY A 130 11.24 -31.74 2.10
C GLY A 130 10.30 -32.67 2.89
N PRO A 131 9.23 -32.12 3.50
CA PRO A 131 8.20 -32.92 4.17
C PRO A 131 7.40 -33.77 3.17
N VAL A 132 7.28 -35.08 3.41
CA VAL A 132 6.52 -36.01 2.55
C VAL A 132 5.01 -35.76 2.71
N HIS A 133 4.38 -35.20 1.69
CA HIS A 133 2.93 -35.02 1.67
C HIS A 133 2.23 -36.30 1.24
N GLY A 134 1.38 -36.85 2.11
CA GLY A 134 0.54 -38.00 1.77
C GLY A 134 -0.26 -37.75 0.47
N SER A 135 -0.16 -38.68 -0.48
CA SER A 135 -1.04 -38.90 -1.64
C SER A 135 -1.02 -37.96 -2.86
N SER A 136 -0.18 -36.92 -2.95
CA SER A 136 -0.05 -36.19 -4.23
C SER A 136 0.98 -36.88 -5.13
N GLU A 137 0.52 -37.58 -6.17
CA GLU A 137 1.36 -38.33 -7.13
C GLU A 137 2.28 -37.44 -8.00
N VAL A 138 2.12 -36.12 -7.94
CA VAL A 138 2.91 -35.16 -8.76
C VAL A 138 3.85 -34.37 -7.85
N ARG A 139 5.11 -34.78 -7.79
CA ARG A 139 6.18 -33.96 -7.18
C ARG A 139 6.48 -32.75 -8.08
N PRO A 140 6.66 -31.55 -7.52
CA PRO A 140 7.15 -30.41 -8.29
C PRO A 140 8.55 -30.71 -8.85
N GLU A 141 8.86 -30.17 -10.03
CA GLU A 141 10.23 -30.21 -10.57
C GLU A 141 11.18 -29.50 -9.59
N LEU A 142 12.11 -30.27 -9.01
CA LEU A 142 13.12 -29.75 -8.10
C LEU A 142 14.22 -29.02 -8.86
N SER A 143 14.92 -28.12 -8.17
CA SER A 143 16.01 -27.32 -8.68
C SER A 143 17.17 -27.27 -7.69
N ALA A 144 18.32 -26.72 -8.13
CA ALA A 144 19.45 -26.47 -7.24
C ALA A 144 19.09 -25.52 -6.08
N PHE A 145 18.14 -24.59 -6.31
CA PHE A 145 17.63 -23.71 -5.26
C PHE A 145 16.93 -24.48 -4.13
N ASP A 146 16.17 -25.53 -4.45
CA ASP A 146 15.48 -26.33 -3.43
C ASP A 146 16.49 -27.10 -2.57
N GLY A 147 17.55 -27.64 -3.18
CA GLY A 147 18.67 -28.25 -2.47
C GLY A 147 19.41 -27.26 -1.56
N GLU A 148 19.69 -26.05 -2.05
CA GLU A 148 20.37 -25.03 -1.25
C GLU A 148 19.50 -24.57 -0.07
N LEU A 149 18.20 -24.37 -0.30
CA LEU A 149 17.29 -23.94 0.75
C LEU A 149 17.13 -25.01 1.84
N GLU A 150 17.08 -26.29 1.47
CA GLU A 150 17.08 -27.41 2.41
C GLU A 150 18.43 -27.47 3.18
N ALA A 151 19.56 -27.29 2.51
CA ALA A 151 20.88 -27.20 3.15
C ALA A 151 20.93 -26.08 4.21
N ALA A 152 20.43 -24.89 3.85
CA ALA A 152 20.34 -23.75 4.74
C ALA A 152 19.41 -24.01 5.94
N LEU A 153 18.26 -24.68 5.72
CA LEU A 153 17.37 -25.09 6.81
C LEU A 153 18.07 -26.04 7.78
N HIS A 154 18.80 -27.06 7.28
CA HIS A 154 19.56 -27.96 8.12
C HIS A 154 20.65 -27.22 8.91
N ALA A 155 21.37 -26.28 8.30
CA ALA A 155 22.35 -25.45 8.99
C ALA A 155 21.70 -24.63 10.14
N LEU A 156 20.53 -24.02 9.90
CA LEU A 156 19.80 -23.31 10.95
C LEU A 156 19.32 -24.24 12.07
N ALA A 157 18.87 -25.45 11.73
CA ALA A 157 18.43 -26.45 12.70
C ALA A 157 19.60 -26.96 13.57
N VAL A 158 20.78 -27.18 12.98
CA VAL A 158 22.01 -27.50 13.72
C VAL A 158 22.38 -26.36 14.67
N ALA A 159 22.32 -25.11 14.18
CA ALA A 159 22.50 -23.95 15.04
C ALA A 159 21.48 -23.87 16.18
N ALA A 160 20.25 -24.37 16.00
CA ALA A 160 19.23 -24.38 17.05
C ALA A 160 19.53 -25.40 18.14
N ALA A 161 20.09 -26.55 17.77
CA ALA A 161 20.49 -27.64 18.66
C ALA A 161 21.75 -27.34 19.49
N ILE A 162 22.69 -26.54 18.96
CA ILE A 162 23.99 -26.29 19.61
C ILE A 162 23.94 -25.03 20.48
N PRO A 163 24.43 -25.07 21.73
CA PRO A 163 24.64 -23.88 22.54
C PRO A 163 25.83 -23.08 21.99
N CYS A 164 25.55 -22.10 21.13
CA CYS A 164 26.54 -21.21 20.54
C CYS A 164 25.97 -19.79 20.37
N PRO A 165 26.66 -18.73 20.82
CA PRO A 165 26.16 -17.36 20.76
C PRO A 165 26.24 -16.74 19.36
N LEU A 166 27.23 -17.12 18.53
CA LEU A 166 27.49 -16.52 17.23
C LEU A 166 27.60 -17.59 16.13
N VAL A 167 26.73 -17.47 15.12
CA VAL A 167 26.60 -18.45 14.03
C VAL A 167 26.81 -17.76 12.70
N HIS A 168 27.69 -18.32 11.86
CA HIS A 168 27.97 -17.88 10.51
C HIS A 168 27.44 -18.92 9.52
N VAL A 169 26.66 -18.49 8.53
CA VAL A 169 26.13 -19.35 7.47
C VAL A 169 26.56 -18.79 6.12
N GLY A 170 27.43 -19.51 5.42
CA GLY A 170 27.82 -19.24 4.05
C GLY A 170 26.90 -19.98 3.08
N VAL A 171 26.23 -19.23 2.21
CA VAL A 171 25.25 -19.74 1.24
C VAL A 171 25.59 -19.16 -0.14
N ASP A 172 25.58 -19.94 -1.20
CA ASP A 172 25.86 -19.44 -2.56
C ASP A 172 24.61 -18.81 -3.21
N CYS A 173 23.45 -19.41 -2.95
CA CYS A 173 22.20 -18.91 -3.53
C CYS A 173 21.66 -17.68 -2.79
N ALA A 174 21.74 -16.51 -3.45
CA ALA A 174 21.17 -15.26 -2.94
C ALA A 174 19.65 -15.36 -2.66
N ALA A 175 18.91 -16.12 -3.47
CA ALA A 175 17.47 -16.32 -3.24
C ALA A 175 17.20 -17.12 -1.96
N ALA A 176 18.03 -18.12 -1.63
CA ALA A 176 17.91 -18.87 -0.39
C ALA A 176 18.24 -17.98 0.82
N ILE A 177 19.26 -17.12 0.70
CA ILE A 177 19.58 -16.09 1.71
C ILE A 177 18.36 -15.20 1.97
N ASP A 178 17.74 -14.67 0.92
CA ASP A 178 16.57 -13.80 1.06
C ASP A 178 15.40 -14.51 1.74
N VAL A 179 15.20 -15.81 1.47
CA VAL A 179 14.19 -16.66 2.14
C VAL A 179 14.50 -16.82 3.62
N ILE A 180 15.69 -17.30 3.98
CA ILE A 180 16.02 -17.58 5.38
C ILE A 180 16.11 -16.32 6.25
N GLN A 181 16.36 -15.15 5.64
CA GLN A 181 16.29 -13.86 6.30
C GLN A 181 14.85 -13.31 6.42
N GLY A 182 13.86 -13.97 5.83
CA GLY A 182 12.46 -13.54 5.82
C GLY A 182 12.21 -12.27 5.00
N GLN A 183 13.03 -12.02 3.97
CA GLN A 183 12.99 -10.80 3.15
C GLN A 183 12.07 -10.91 1.91
N VAL A 184 11.56 -12.11 1.64
CA VAL A 184 10.72 -12.42 0.49
C VAL A 184 9.34 -12.91 0.90
N ALA A 185 8.36 -12.67 0.02
CA ALA A 185 7.03 -13.22 0.16
C ALA A 185 7.05 -14.70 -0.22
N LEU A 186 6.61 -15.55 0.70
CA LEU A 186 6.51 -17.00 0.54
C LEU A 186 5.13 -17.42 0.06
N LYS A 187 5.06 -18.51 -0.70
CA LYS A 187 3.77 -19.13 -1.06
C LYS A 187 3.34 -20.10 0.05
N PRO A 188 2.02 -20.29 0.25
CA PRO A 188 1.50 -21.17 1.30
C PRO A 188 2.05 -22.60 1.29
N GLN A 189 2.37 -23.13 0.11
CA GLN A 189 2.89 -24.49 -0.08
C GLN A 189 4.41 -24.63 0.07
N ASP A 190 5.14 -23.54 0.35
CA ASP A 190 6.61 -23.55 0.43
C ASP A 190 7.05 -23.94 1.86
N ASP A 191 6.77 -25.17 2.30
CA ASP A 191 6.96 -25.58 3.72
C ASP A 191 8.40 -25.45 4.21
N VAL A 192 9.38 -25.82 3.38
CA VAL A 192 10.81 -25.70 3.70
C VAL A 192 11.19 -24.22 3.92
N ALA A 193 10.66 -23.31 3.10
CA ALA A 193 10.89 -21.88 3.24
C ALA A 193 10.25 -21.33 4.51
N HIS A 194 9.01 -21.74 4.80
CA HIS A 194 8.29 -21.37 6.01
C HIS A 194 9.00 -21.88 7.29
N ALA A 195 9.50 -23.11 7.25
CA ALA A 195 10.29 -23.70 8.32
C ALA A 195 11.61 -22.96 8.53
N ALA A 196 12.32 -22.60 7.47
CA ALA A 196 13.60 -21.88 7.60
C ALA A 196 13.44 -20.51 8.25
N VAL A 197 12.39 -19.76 7.89
CA VAL A 197 12.04 -18.50 8.56
C VAL A 197 11.65 -18.72 10.02
N ALA A 198 10.92 -19.80 10.33
CA ALA A 198 10.53 -20.12 11.71
C ALA A 198 11.71 -20.51 12.59
N VAL A 199 12.62 -21.36 12.10
CA VAL A 199 13.86 -21.72 12.80
C VAL A 199 14.75 -20.49 12.96
N ARG A 200 14.81 -19.60 11.96
CA ARG A 200 15.52 -18.32 12.09
C ARG A 200 14.98 -17.47 13.24
N ALA A 201 13.65 -17.39 13.38
CA ALA A 201 13.03 -16.67 14.49
C ALA A 201 13.30 -17.35 15.84
N LEU A 202 13.29 -18.69 15.90
CA LEU A 202 13.70 -19.44 17.09
C LEU A 202 15.12 -19.07 17.52
N LEU A 203 16.09 -19.06 16.60
CA LEU A 203 17.48 -18.67 16.91
C LEU A 203 17.58 -17.27 17.51
N MET A 204 16.77 -16.32 17.01
CA MET A 204 16.71 -14.98 17.58
C MET A 204 16.14 -14.98 18.99
N MET A 205 15.10 -15.78 19.27
CA MET A 205 14.53 -15.90 20.62
C MET A 205 15.47 -16.64 21.58
N GLN A 206 16.33 -17.53 21.08
CA GLN A 206 17.44 -18.11 21.83
C GLN A 206 18.58 -17.11 22.11
N GLY A 207 18.49 -15.86 21.63
CA GLY A 207 19.52 -14.84 21.82
C GLY A 207 20.76 -15.02 20.95
N LYS A 208 20.68 -15.86 19.89
CA LYS A 208 21.81 -16.15 19.00
C LYS A 208 21.94 -15.10 17.91
N THR A 209 23.17 -14.66 17.65
CA THR A 209 23.47 -13.79 16.51
C THR A 209 23.82 -14.66 15.31
N VAL A 210 23.02 -14.58 14.25
CA VAL A 210 23.22 -15.40 13.04
C VAL A 210 23.56 -14.53 11.85
N LEU A 211 24.80 -14.62 11.35
CA LEU A 211 25.31 -13.88 10.22
C LEU A 211 25.26 -14.75 8.96
N VAL A 212 24.36 -14.41 8.05
CA VAL A 212 24.25 -15.09 6.75
C VAL A 212 25.01 -14.30 5.71
N GLN A 213 25.91 -14.94 4.99
CA GLN A 213 26.77 -14.31 4.00
C GLN A 213 26.67 -15.04 2.66
N LYS A 214 26.67 -14.28 1.58
CA LYS A 214 26.78 -14.85 0.24
C LYS A 214 28.22 -15.30 0.01
N VAL A 215 28.42 -16.58 -0.30
CA VAL A 215 29.71 -17.12 -0.72
C VAL A 215 29.64 -17.33 -2.22
N LEU A 216 30.46 -16.61 -2.98
CA LEU A 216 30.44 -16.73 -4.44
C LEU A 216 30.95 -18.11 -4.87
N ALA A 217 30.19 -18.80 -5.71
CA ALA A 217 30.65 -19.98 -6.45
C ALA A 217 32.07 -19.77 -7.01
N HIS A 218 32.94 -20.77 -6.85
CA HIS A 218 34.29 -20.78 -7.41
C HIS A 218 35.23 -19.63 -6.96
N ALA A 219 34.90 -18.88 -5.90
CA ALA A 219 35.73 -17.80 -5.37
C ALA A 219 36.93 -18.26 -4.52
N GLY A 220 37.32 -19.54 -4.60
CA GLY A 220 38.44 -20.10 -3.85
C GLY A 220 38.16 -20.39 -2.37
N CYS A 221 36.90 -20.29 -1.91
CA CYS A 221 36.51 -20.73 -0.57
C CYS A 221 36.52 -22.26 -0.48
N ALA A 222 37.49 -22.82 0.24
CA ALA A 222 37.68 -24.26 0.36
C ALA A 222 36.47 -24.98 0.96
N LEU A 223 35.88 -24.45 2.02
CA LEU A 223 34.76 -25.08 2.73
C LEU A 223 33.47 -25.08 1.90
N ASN A 224 33.24 -24.04 1.09
CA ASN A 224 32.15 -24.02 0.11
C ASN A 224 32.41 -25.01 -1.03
N GLY A 225 33.65 -25.09 -1.52
CA GLY A 225 34.04 -26.10 -2.52
C GLY A 225 33.91 -27.54 -2.01
N LEU A 226 34.03 -27.75 -0.69
CA LEU A 226 33.78 -29.04 -0.05
C LEU A 226 32.28 -29.36 0.00
N ALA A 227 31.43 -28.37 0.32
CA ALA A 227 29.98 -28.52 0.29
C ALA A 227 29.46 -28.84 -1.13
N ASP A 228 29.92 -28.10 -2.16
CA ASP A 228 29.59 -28.35 -3.58
C ASP A 228 29.97 -29.76 -4.02
N ALA A 229 31.19 -30.19 -3.68
CA ALA A 229 31.65 -31.55 -4.00
C ALA A 229 30.80 -32.62 -3.31
N ALA A 230 30.39 -32.39 -2.05
CA ALA A 230 29.57 -33.31 -1.29
C ALA A 230 28.15 -33.45 -1.87
N ALA A 231 27.48 -32.34 -2.18
CA ALA A 231 26.17 -32.35 -2.81
C ALA A 231 26.21 -33.08 -4.18
N LYS A 232 27.20 -32.77 -5.03
CA LYS A 232 27.38 -33.45 -6.33
C LYS A 232 27.65 -34.95 -6.21
N SER A 233 28.37 -35.37 -5.17
CA SER A 233 28.68 -36.78 -4.96
C SER A 233 27.43 -37.61 -4.71
N VAL A 234 26.45 -37.08 -3.97
CA VAL A 234 25.15 -37.71 -3.71
C VAL A 234 24.41 -38.02 -5.01
N LEU A 235 24.37 -37.05 -5.94
CA LEU A 235 23.69 -37.26 -7.24
C LEU A 235 24.41 -38.25 -8.15
N LYS A 236 25.76 -38.27 -8.11
CA LYS A 236 26.57 -39.18 -8.93
C LYS A 236 26.43 -40.65 -8.50
N GLN A 237 26.24 -40.90 -7.20
CA GLN A 237 26.16 -42.25 -6.65
C GLN A 237 24.80 -42.93 -6.89
N GLY A 238 23.73 -42.16 -7.20
CA GLY A 238 22.40 -42.70 -7.52
C GLY A 238 21.65 -43.34 -6.35
N SER A 239 22.33 -43.60 -5.23
CA SER A 239 21.76 -43.97 -3.92
C SER A 239 22.42 -43.10 -2.84
N ALA A 240 21.59 -42.43 -2.05
CA ALA A 240 22.04 -41.73 -0.84
C ALA A 240 21.84 -42.66 0.37
N PRO A 241 22.63 -42.50 1.45
CA PRO A 241 22.20 -43.00 2.75
C PRO A 241 20.77 -42.49 3.02
N THR A 242 19.89 -43.36 3.52
CA THR A 242 18.56 -42.94 3.97
C THR A 242 18.73 -42.07 5.20
N ASP A 243 18.94 -40.78 4.97
CA ASP A 243 18.91 -39.75 6.01
C ASP A 243 17.47 -39.64 6.52
N ASP A 244 17.23 -40.21 7.70
CA ASP A 244 15.92 -40.12 8.33
C ASP A 244 15.91 -38.98 9.34
N PHE A 245 15.52 -37.79 8.89
CA PHE A 245 15.12 -36.67 9.76
C PHE A 245 13.62 -36.73 10.03
N SER A 246 13.07 -37.94 10.21
CA SER A 246 11.62 -38.19 10.24
C SER A 246 10.90 -37.33 11.29
N ALA A 247 11.47 -37.22 12.50
CA ALA A 247 10.91 -36.40 13.56
C ALA A 247 10.87 -34.90 13.20
N PHE A 248 11.93 -34.38 12.57
CA PHE A 248 11.98 -32.99 12.13
C PHE A 248 10.98 -32.70 10.99
N TRP A 249 10.90 -33.60 10.00
CA TRP A 249 9.95 -33.45 8.89
C TRP A 249 8.50 -33.62 9.33
N ALA A 250 8.22 -34.52 10.28
CA ALA A 250 6.91 -34.63 10.93
C ALA A 250 6.59 -33.33 11.67
N ALA A 251 7.51 -32.78 12.46
CA ALA A 251 7.33 -31.52 13.17
C ALA A 251 7.09 -30.32 12.22
N ILE A 252 7.69 -30.29 11.04
CA ILE A 252 7.38 -29.29 10.00
C ILE A 252 5.95 -29.49 9.48
N SER A 253 5.61 -30.73 9.12
CA SER A 253 4.30 -31.06 8.53
C SER A 253 3.14 -30.82 9.49
N GLU A 254 3.37 -31.04 10.79
CA GLU A 254 2.43 -30.81 11.89
C GLU A 254 2.45 -29.34 12.39
N GLY A 255 3.25 -28.46 11.78
CA GLY A 255 3.33 -27.05 12.15
C GLY A 255 4.03 -26.75 13.49
N VAL A 256 4.61 -27.76 14.15
CA VAL A 256 5.35 -27.64 15.42
C VAL A 256 6.49 -26.64 15.29
N VAL A 257 7.31 -26.75 14.23
CA VAL A 257 8.46 -25.86 13.99
C VAL A 257 8.05 -24.39 13.89
N ALA A 258 6.85 -24.10 13.36
CA ALA A 258 6.34 -22.73 13.24
C ALA A 258 6.05 -22.05 14.59
N LYS A 259 5.95 -22.82 15.67
CA LYS A 259 5.59 -22.38 17.04
C LYS A 259 6.77 -22.41 18.01
N LEU A 260 7.86 -23.14 17.70
CA LEU A 260 9.00 -23.32 18.61
C LEU A 260 9.66 -22.01 19.07
N TRP A 261 9.58 -20.93 18.29
CA TRP A 261 10.11 -19.62 18.68
C TRP A 261 9.47 -19.05 19.97
N LEU A 262 8.32 -19.56 20.39
CA LEU A 262 7.66 -19.19 21.65
C LEU A 262 8.30 -19.82 22.89
N VAL A 263 9.11 -20.88 22.72
CA VAL A 263 9.66 -21.68 23.83
C VAL A 263 10.79 -20.95 24.57
N PRO A 264 11.78 -20.33 23.91
CA PRO A 264 12.84 -19.63 24.62
C PRO A 264 12.35 -18.38 25.36
N SER A 265 12.90 -18.14 26.56
CA SER A 265 12.66 -16.90 27.30
C SER A 265 13.55 -15.79 26.75
N HIS A 266 12.98 -14.89 25.94
CA HIS A 266 13.67 -13.71 25.41
C HIS A 266 13.10 -12.42 26.03
N PRO A 267 13.91 -11.39 26.34
CA PRO A 267 13.41 -10.14 26.91
C PRO A 267 12.27 -9.50 26.11
N LEU A 268 12.31 -9.57 24.77
CA LEU A 268 11.24 -9.06 23.90
C LEU A 268 9.92 -9.82 24.09
N THR A 269 9.93 -11.15 24.12
CA THR A 269 8.70 -11.95 24.24
C THR A 269 8.16 -11.98 25.66
N ALA A 270 9.05 -12.02 26.65
CA ALA A 270 8.69 -12.05 28.07
C ALA A 270 7.83 -10.85 28.52
N CYS A 271 7.98 -9.68 27.89
CA CYS A 271 7.15 -8.52 28.18
C CYS A 271 5.98 -8.33 27.21
N THR A 272 6.08 -8.83 25.97
CA THR A 272 5.07 -8.60 24.92
C THR A 272 4.02 -9.71 24.81
N LEU A 273 4.28 -10.91 25.33
CA LEU A 273 3.41 -12.09 25.24
C LEU A 273 3.18 -12.75 26.60
N PRO A 274 2.11 -13.55 26.78
CA PRO A 274 1.96 -14.42 27.93
C PRO A 274 3.07 -15.48 28.04
N HIS A 275 3.41 -15.88 29.27
CA HIS A 275 4.32 -17.01 29.50
C HIS A 275 3.67 -18.34 29.11
N LEU A 276 4.47 -19.20 28.46
CA LEU A 276 4.13 -20.59 28.17
C LEU A 276 4.30 -21.42 29.44
N ASN A 277 3.27 -22.18 29.83
CA ASN A 277 3.37 -23.13 30.94
C ASN A 277 4.03 -24.45 30.50
N ASP A 278 4.30 -25.35 31.44
CA ASP A 278 4.94 -26.65 31.17
C ASP A 278 4.17 -27.53 30.16
N SER A 279 2.85 -27.35 30.08
CA SER A 279 1.98 -28.01 29.10
C SER A 279 1.97 -27.35 27.71
N GLY A 280 2.82 -26.35 27.46
CA GLY A 280 2.89 -25.68 26.17
C GLY A 280 1.67 -24.81 25.85
N SER A 281 1.08 -24.19 26.87
CA SER A 281 -0.17 -23.42 26.74
C SER A 281 -0.08 -22.06 27.44
N TRP A 282 -0.86 -21.11 26.95
CA TRP A 282 -1.16 -19.85 27.65
C TRP A 282 -2.42 -20.01 28.48
N SER A 283 -2.39 -19.57 29.74
CA SER A 283 -3.55 -19.64 30.62
C SER A 283 -4.59 -18.55 30.32
N GLN A 284 -5.86 -18.82 30.63
CA GLN A 284 -6.93 -17.81 30.58
C GLN A 284 -6.60 -16.58 31.43
N ALA A 285 -6.03 -16.77 32.62
CA ALA A 285 -5.65 -15.66 33.50
C ALA A 285 -4.56 -14.76 32.87
N SER A 286 -3.58 -15.36 32.20
CA SER A 286 -2.49 -14.61 31.53
C SER A 286 -2.99 -13.85 30.29
N CYS A 287 -4.07 -14.32 29.65
CA CYS A 287 -4.66 -13.67 28.47
C CYS A 287 -5.71 -12.60 28.85
N ALA A 288 -6.43 -12.77 29.96
CA ALA A 288 -7.55 -11.92 30.40
C ALA A 288 -7.11 -10.67 31.18
N VAL A 289 -6.15 -9.91 30.64
CA VAL A 289 -5.65 -8.68 31.30
C VAL A 289 -6.56 -7.47 30.99
N LYS A 290 -6.83 -6.65 32.01
CA LYS A 290 -7.60 -5.40 31.89
C LYS A 290 -6.86 -4.35 31.06
N ARG A 291 -7.63 -3.62 30.24
CA ARG A 291 -7.12 -2.54 29.37
C ARG A 291 -6.57 -1.37 30.18
N THR A 292 -5.51 -0.76 29.67
CA THR A 292 -5.00 0.54 30.13
C THR A 292 -5.58 1.67 29.26
N THR A 293 -5.46 2.91 29.75
CA THR A 293 -6.17 4.13 29.34
C THR A 293 -6.28 4.33 27.81
N PRO A 294 -7.45 4.74 27.28
CA PRO A 294 -7.62 4.99 25.84
C PRO A 294 -6.71 6.12 25.33
N LEU A 295 -6.33 6.03 24.04
CA LEU A 295 -5.60 7.08 23.34
C LEU A 295 -6.43 8.37 23.26
N ASP A 296 -5.75 9.52 23.32
CA ASP A 296 -6.39 10.83 23.11
C ASP A 296 -6.78 11.06 21.64
N ARG A 297 -5.98 10.52 20.70
CA ARG A 297 -6.19 10.66 19.25
C ARG A 297 -5.48 9.56 18.46
N ILE A 298 -5.94 9.33 17.24
CA ILE A 298 -5.29 8.46 16.26
C ILE A 298 -4.02 9.15 15.74
N PHE A 299 -2.88 8.46 15.76
CA PHE A 299 -1.65 8.99 15.18
C PHE A 299 -1.82 9.34 13.69
N GLY A 300 -1.34 10.52 13.29
CA GLY A 300 -1.47 11.04 11.93
C GLY A 300 -2.63 12.01 11.70
N THR A 301 -3.59 12.11 12.62
CA THR A 301 -4.64 13.15 12.56
C THR A 301 -4.17 14.47 13.17
N HIS A 302 -4.69 15.60 12.69
CA HIS A 302 -4.39 16.93 13.21
C HIS A 302 -5.39 17.32 14.32
N PRO A 303 -4.93 18.07 15.34
CA PRO A 303 -5.83 18.62 16.34
C PRO A 303 -6.81 19.62 15.70
N GLN A 304 -8.08 19.58 16.10
CA GLN A 304 -9.13 20.47 15.56
C GLN A 304 -8.89 21.95 15.89
N VAL A 305 -8.23 22.24 17.02
CA VAL A 305 -7.79 23.59 17.38
C VAL A 305 -6.30 23.68 17.08
N VAL A 306 -5.97 24.32 15.97
CA VAL A 306 -4.59 24.67 15.65
C VAL A 306 -4.29 26.00 16.34
N PRO A 307 -3.31 26.08 17.27
CA PRO A 307 -2.93 27.33 17.90
C PRO A 307 -2.59 28.38 16.83
N SER A 308 -2.98 29.63 17.03
CA SER A 308 -2.51 30.71 16.16
C SER A 308 -1.07 31.08 16.55
N GLN A 309 -0.24 31.35 15.55
CA GLN A 309 1.13 31.84 15.72
C GLN A 309 1.28 33.17 14.97
N GLN A 310 2.13 34.04 15.49
CA GLN A 310 2.52 35.25 14.77
C GLN A 310 3.47 34.87 13.63
N VAL A 311 3.21 35.40 12.45
CA VAL A 311 3.94 35.14 11.21
C VAL A 311 4.35 36.46 10.57
N ASP A 312 5.65 36.65 10.39
CA ASP A 312 6.18 37.73 9.58
C ASP A 312 6.22 37.31 8.10
N LEU A 313 5.43 38.02 7.29
CA LEU A 313 5.46 38.02 5.82
C LEU A 313 6.48 39.06 5.36
N ARG A 314 7.62 38.59 4.84
CA ARG A 314 8.66 39.45 4.25
C ARG A 314 8.90 38.98 2.82
N LEU A 315 8.46 39.76 1.85
CA LEU A 315 8.56 39.43 0.43
C LEU A 315 9.09 40.63 -0.35
N ARG A 316 10.15 40.40 -1.14
CA ARG A 316 10.51 41.29 -2.26
C ARG A 316 9.75 40.87 -3.50
N ILE A 317 8.85 41.71 -3.96
CA ILE A 317 7.92 41.46 -5.07
C ILE A 317 8.35 42.30 -6.27
N LEU A 318 8.30 41.72 -7.47
CA LEU A 318 8.69 42.41 -8.71
C LEU A 318 7.63 42.21 -9.78
N GLN A 319 7.26 43.29 -10.46
CA GLN A 319 6.49 43.24 -11.69
C GLN A 319 7.44 43.58 -12.85
N TYR A 320 7.30 42.88 -13.98
CA TYR A 320 8.05 43.23 -15.21
C TYR A 320 7.39 42.70 -16.49
N ASN A 321 7.23 43.56 -17.49
CA ASN A 321 6.93 43.15 -18.86
C ASN A 321 8.24 42.80 -19.58
N ALA A 322 8.48 41.51 -19.84
CA ALA A 322 9.76 41.03 -20.36
C ALA A 322 9.88 41.13 -21.90
N LEU A 323 8.83 41.60 -22.59
CA LEU A 323 8.63 41.63 -24.06
C LEU A 323 8.68 40.27 -24.78
N SER A 324 9.64 39.42 -24.44
CA SER A 324 9.80 38.05 -24.92
C SER A 324 10.83 37.30 -24.07
N LEU A 325 10.48 36.10 -23.61
CA LEU A 325 11.44 35.13 -23.06
C LEU A 325 11.84 34.06 -24.09
N ARG A 326 11.58 34.30 -25.39
CA ARG A 326 12.06 33.43 -26.47
C ARG A 326 13.51 33.75 -26.81
N GLY A 327 14.34 32.71 -26.82
CA GLY A 327 15.76 32.81 -27.15
C GLY A 327 16.58 31.91 -26.22
N ALA A 328 17.72 31.41 -26.70
CA ALA A 328 18.62 30.64 -25.85
C ALA A 328 19.16 31.56 -24.73
N GLY A 329 19.00 31.15 -23.46
CA GLY A 329 19.50 31.89 -22.30
C GLY A 329 18.62 33.03 -21.76
N ALA A 330 17.54 33.43 -22.45
CA ALA A 330 16.69 34.55 -22.01
C ALA A 330 16.05 34.31 -20.63
N THR A 331 15.51 33.11 -20.42
CA THR A 331 14.94 32.68 -19.13
C THR A 331 16.00 32.60 -18.02
N ASP A 332 17.22 32.19 -18.37
CA ASP A 332 18.32 32.03 -17.40
C ASP A 332 18.84 33.39 -16.93
N LEU A 333 18.88 34.40 -17.81
CA LEU A 333 19.23 35.78 -17.45
C LEU A 333 18.22 36.38 -16.48
N ILE A 334 16.91 36.18 -16.71
CA ILE A 334 15.88 36.59 -15.76
C ILE A 334 16.08 35.89 -14.40
N ALA A 335 16.33 34.58 -14.39
CA ALA A 335 16.57 33.84 -13.15
C ALA A 335 17.79 34.41 -12.38
N GLN A 336 18.88 34.71 -13.08
CA GLN A 336 20.09 35.31 -12.50
C GLN A 336 19.82 36.72 -11.95
N GLY A 337 19.09 37.56 -12.70
CA GLY A 337 18.69 38.90 -12.28
C GLY A 337 17.83 38.89 -11.02
N LEU A 338 16.80 38.03 -10.99
CA LEU A 338 15.93 37.87 -9.81
C LEU A 338 16.72 37.36 -8.60
N ALA A 339 17.65 36.42 -8.78
CA ALA A 339 18.50 35.92 -7.72
C ALA A 339 19.46 36.99 -7.19
N LYS A 340 20.11 37.74 -8.08
CA LYS A 340 21.01 38.86 -7.76
C LYS A 340 20.32 39.89 -6.86
N HIS A 341 19.07 40.22 -7.18
CA HIS A 341 18.28 41.22 -6.43
C HIS A 341 17.46 40.62 -5.28
N ARG A 342 17.61 39.32 -5.00
CA ARG A 342 16.90 38.58 -3.95
C ARG A 342 15.38 38.69 -4.05
N VAL A 343 14.83 38.66 -5.25
CA VAL A 343 13.37 38.72 -5.45
C VAL A 343 12.72 37.44 -4.91
N ASP A 344 11.68 37.57 -4.09
CA ASP A 344 10.88 36.46 -3.57
C ASP A 344 9.78 36.04 -4.55
N VAL A 345 9.10 37.01 -5.14
CA VAL A 345 7.99 36.77 -6.06
C VAL A 345 8.11 37.72 -7.25
N ALA A 346 8.02 37.21 -8.49
CA ALA A 346 8.00 38.04 -9.68
C ALA A 346 6.81 37.70 -10.60
N GLY A 347 6.08 38.72 -11.03
CA GLY A 347 5.03 38.61 -12.04
C GLY A 347 5.55 39.12 -13.38
N LEU A 348 5.71 38.21 -14.34
CA LEU A 348 6.21 38.53 -15.68
C LEU A 348 5.09 38.52 -16.72
N GLN A 349 5.06 39.53 -17.58
CA GLN A 349 4.13 39.66 -18.70
C GLN A 349 4.86 39.58 -20.06
N GLU A 350 4.10 39.35 -21.15
CA GLU A 350 4.61 39.19 -22.52
C GLU A 350 5.78 38.20 -22.64
N THR A 351 5.71 37.09 -21.91
CA THR A 351 6.77 36.07 -21.94
C THR A 351 6.85 35.35 -23.29
N ARG A 352 5.77 35.34 -24.08
CA ARG A 352 5.63 34.69 -25.39
C ARG A 352 5.89 33.19 -25.41
N LEU A 353 5.96 32.54 -24.25
CA LEU A 353 6.18 31.10 -24.13
C LEU A 353 4.86 30.34 -24.26
N LYS A 354 4.90 29.15 -24.88
CA LYS A 354 3.74 28.25 -25.03
C LYS A 354 3.55 27.29 -23.85
N THR A 355 4.41 27.41 -22.84
CA THR A 355 4.44 26.53 -21.67
C THR A 355 3.23 26.78 -20.77
N GLU A 356 2.72 25.73 -20.12
CA GLU A 356 1.65 25.81 -19.14
C GLU A 356 1.95 24.98 -17.89
N GLY A 357 1.25 25.26 -16.79
CA GLY A 357 1.40 24.53 -15.54
C GLY A 357 2.48 25.12 -14.64
N ILE A 358 3.12 24.28 -13.81
CA ILE A 358 4.16 24.73 -12.86
C ILE A 358 5.45 23.99 -13.20
N THR A 359 6.57 24.68 -13.32
CA THR A 359 7.90 24.08 -13.49
C THR A 359 8.83 24.49 -12.35
N THR A 360 10.02 23.90 -12.31
CA THR A 360 11.09 24.32 -11.41
C THR A 360 12.28 24.71 -12.27
N LEU A 361 12.83 25.89 -12.01
CA LEU A 361 14.01 26.43 -12.67
C LEU A 361 14.91 27.00 -11.58
N ASP A 362 16.09 26.42 -11.41
CA ASP A 362 17.06 26.80 -10.38
C ASP A 362 16.42 26.95 -8.98
N ASP A 363 16.46 28.18 -8.46
CA ASP A 363 15.94 28.58 -7.16
C ASP A 363 14.46 29.01 -7.19
N PHE A 364 13.74 28.81 -8.30
CA PHE A 364 12.36 29.27 -8.47
C PHE A 364 11.40 28.14 -8.83
N TRP A 365 10.18 28.26 -8.31
CA TRP A 365 9.01 27.60 -8.88
C TRP A 365 8.34 28.58 -9.84
N VAL A 366 8.11 28.16 -11.08
CA VAL A 366 7.58 29.03 -12.14
C VAL A 366 6.21 28.54 -12.56
N LEU A 367 5.19 29.38 -12.40
CA LEU A 367 3.82 29.13 -12.80
C LEU A 367 3.60 29.79 -14.17
N HIS A 368 3.02 29.06 -15.12
CA HIS A 368 2.93 29.46 -16.52
C HIS A 368 1.50 29.59 -17.02
N SER A 369 1.22 30.70 -17.69
CA SER A 369 0.11 30.88 -18.60
C SER A 369 0.62 31.00 -20.03
N PRO A 370 0.13 30.18 -20.98
CA PRO A 370 0.66 30.13 -22.34
C PRO A 370 0.24 31.35 -23.16
N CYS A 371 1.10 31.77 -24.09
CA CYS A 371 0.76 32.75 -25.12
C CYS A 371 -0.28 32.21 -26.12
N THR A 372 -0.85 33.09 -26.95
CA THR A 372 -1.72 32.67 -28.06
C THR A 372 -0.98 31.83 -29.10
N LYS A 373 -1.71 31.16 -30.01
CA LYS A 373 -1.10 30.40 -31.13
C LYS A 373 -0.17 31.26 -32.00
N GLN A 374 -0.50 32.54 -32.15
CA GLN A 374 0.29 33.54 -32.88
C GLN A 374 1.50 34.04 -32.10
N GLY A 375 1.59 33.73 -30.80
CA GLY A 375 2.72 34.08 -29.95
C GLY A 375 2.56 35.38 -29.16
N HIS A 376 1.34 35.92 -29.07
CA HIS A 376 1.05 37.14 -28.30
C HIS A 376 0.75 36.81 -26.84
N GLY A 377 1.20 37.66 -25.91
CA GLY A 377 1.01 37.49 -24.48
C GLY A 377 1.88 36.37 -23.89
N GLY A 378 1.33 35.71 -22.87
CA GLY A 378 1.99 34.76 -21.99
C GLY A 378 2.38 35.45 -20.68
N ALA A 379 1.88 34.92 -19.56
CA ALA A 379 2.12 35.46 -18.23
C ALA A 379 2.76 34.40 -17.33
N GLN A 380 3.68 34.80 -16.47
CA GLN A 380 4.31 33.92 -15.49
C GLN A 380 4.32 34.53 -14.09
N ILE A 381 4.31 33.67 -13.08
CA ILE A 381 4.59 34.01 -11.68
C ILE A 381 5.75 33.14 -11.22
N TRP A 382 6.82 33.77 -10.76
CA TRP A 382 8.02 33.13 -10.26
C TRP A 382 8.06 33.28 -8.75
N VAL A 383 8.23 32.17 -8.02
CA VAL A 383 8.33 32.19 -6.56
C VAL A 383 9.64 31.54 -6.14
N ARG A 384 10.46 32.29 -5.39
CA ARG A 384 11.72 31.80 -4.85
C ARG A 384 11.46 30.65 -3.88
N ARG A 385 12.22 29.57 -4.06
CA ARG A 385 12.16 28.36 -3.25
C ARG A 385 12.56 28.68 -1.83
N SER A 386 11.65 28.44 -0.90
CA SER A 386 11.87 28.66 0.52
C SER A 386 11.05 27.68 1.35
N LYS A 387 11.57 27.31 2.52
CA LYS A 387 10.82 26.53 3.54
C LYS A 387 9.58 27.26 4.07
N HIS A 388 9.47 28.56 3.80
CA HIS A 388 8.32 29.37 4.20
C HIS A 388 7.10 29.15 3.30
N TRP A 389 7.30 28.73 2.06
CA TRP A 389 6.21 28.43 1.12
C TRP A 389 5.89 26.94 1.12
N ASP A 390 4.60 26.59 1.19
CA ASP A 390 4.16 25.21 0.94
C ASP A 390 4.06 24.95 -0.56
N ARG A 391 5.03 24.18 -1.09
CA ARG A 391 5.07 23.83 -2.51
C ARG A 391 3.83 23.07 -3.00
N GLN A 392 3.22 22.26 -2.14
CA GLN A 392 2.05 21.47 -2.51
C GLN A 392 0.76 22.30 -2.49
N ALA A 393 0.81 23.49 -1.89
CA ALA A 393 -0.33 24.40 -1.81
C ALA A 393 -0.46 25.35 -3.02
N PHE A 394 0.53 25.40 -3.94
CA PHE A 394 0.41 26.22 -5.14
C PHE A 394 -0.65 25.66 -6.11
N ALA A 395 -1.64 26.48 -6.44
CA ALA A 395 -2.70 26.18 -7.40
C ALA A 395 -2.90 27.34 -8.38
N ILE A 396 -2.94 27.05 -9.68
CA ILE A 396 -3.31 28.02 -10.72
C ILE A 396 -4.83 28.10 -10.78
N LEU A 397 -5.42 29.20 -10.28
CA LEU A 397 -6.87 29.39 -10.28
C LEU A 397 -7.39 29.79 -11.66
N HIS A 398 -6.60 30.53 -12.42
CA HIS A 398 -6.95 30.98 -13.76
C HIS A 398 -5.71 31.21 -14.63
N LYS A 399 -5.80 30.91 -15.92
CA LYS A 399 -4.73 31.12 -16.90
C LYS A 399 -5.28 31.50 -18.27
N GLU A 400 -4.87 32.65 -18.76
CA GLU A 400 -5.10 33.17 -20.12
C GLU A 400 -3.85 33.93 -20.57
N PRO A 401 -3.65 34.19 -21.88
CA PRO A 401 -2.44 34.85 -22.37
C PRO A 401 -2.10 36.16 -21.66
N GLN A 402 -3.09 36.89 -21.16
CA GLN A 402 -2.90 38.17 -20.47
C GLN A 402 -3.06 38.10 -18.96
N VAL A 403 -3.57 37.00 -18.39
CA VAL A 403 -3.91 36.91 -16.95
C VAL A 403 -3.50 35.55 -16.39
N LEU A 404 -2.73 35.57 -15.31
CA LEU A 404 -2.41 34.40 -14.50
C LEU A 404 -2.74 34.69 -13.04
N VAL A 405 -3.62 33.87 -12.47
CA VAL A 405 -4.00 33.94 -11.04
C VAL A 405 -3.60 32.65 -10.37
N ALA A 406 -2.82 32.75 -9.29
CA ALA A 406 -2.36 31.61 -8.51
C ALA A 406 -2.54 31.83 -7.01
N LEU A 407 -2.93 30.77 -6.30
CA LEU A 407 -2.96 30.73 -4.85
C LEU A 407 -1.69 30.03 -4.34
N GLY A 408 -1.06 30.59 -3.32
CA GLY A 408 0.02 29.95 -2.56
C GLY A 408 -0.23 30.04 -1.05
N VAL A 409 0.54 29.27 -0.26
CA VAL A 409 0.49 29.34 1.21
C VAL A 409 1.88 29.64 1.76
N PHE A 410 2.03 30.77 2.44
CA PHE A 410 3.25 31.23 3.10
C PHE A 410 3.09 31.11 4.63
N LYS A 411 3.81 30.18 5.27
CA LYS A 411 3.76 29.95 6.73
C LYS A 411 2.33 29.83 7.29
N GLY A 412 1.42 29.20 6.54
CA GLY A 412 0.00 29.03 6.92
C GLY A 412 -0.94 30.13 6.42
N VAL A 413 -0.40 31.21 5.87
CA VAL A 413 -1.16 32.35 5.32
C VAL A 413 -1.42 32.13 3.83
N ARG A 414 -2.68 32.25 3.39
CA ARG A 414 -3.06 32.15 1.97
C ARG A 414 -2.74 33.47 1.24
N VAL A 415 -1.96 33.39 0.15
CA VAL A 415 -1.54 34.55 -0.65
C VAL A 415 -1.99 34.33 -2.10
N LEU A 416 -2.74 35.29 -2.64
CA LEU A 416 -3.20 35.33 -4.02
C LEU A 416 -2.22 36.15 -4.85
N LEU A 417 -1.49 35.48 -5.73
CA LEU A 417 -0.51 36.06 -6.63
C LEU A 417 -1.13 36.23 -8.01
N VAL A 418 -1.06 37.44 -8.57
CA VAL A 418 -1.63 37.74 -9.89
C VAL A 418 -0.61 38.41 -10.78
N SER A 419 -0.43 37.87 -11.98
CA SER A 419 0.33 38.50 -13.07
C SER A 419 -0.65 38.84 -14.19
N ALA A 420 -0.76 40.12 -14.56
CA ALA A 420 -1.73 40.56 -15.56
C ALA A 420 -1.18 41.64 -16.51
N HIS A 421 -1.66 41.62 -17.76
CA HIS A 421 -1.34 42.60 -18.78
C HIS A 421 -2.63 43.16 -19.37
N ALA A 422 -2.96 44.40 -19.03
CA ALA A 422 -4.13 45.12 -19.53
C ALA A 422 -3.95 45.53 -20.99
N LEU A 423 -5.06 45.73 -21.70
CA LEU A 423 -5.02 46.24 -23.07
C LEU A 423 -4.35 47.62 -23.15
N PRO A 424 -3.68 47.96 -24.27
CA PRO A 424 -3.06 49.27 -24.45
C PRO A 424 -4.04 50.43 -24.21
N ALA A 425 -3.56 51.53 -23.66
CA ALA A 425 -4.41 52.69 -23.33
C ALA A 425 -5.11 53.33 -24.56
N CYS A 426 -4.67 53.02 -25.78
CA CYS A 426 -5.26 53.49 -27.03
C CYS A 426 -6.36 52.56 -27.58
N SER A 427 -6.64 51.43 -26.93
CA SER A 427 -7.74 50.55 -27.30
C SER A 427 -9.10 51.24 -27.13
N PRO A 428 -10.13 50.85 -27.91
CA PRO A 428 -11.49 51.34 -27.73
C PRO A 428 -11.99 51.17 -26.29
N ASP A 429 -12.71 52.16 -25.75
CA ASP A 429 -13.15 52.14 -24.34
C ASP A 429 -14.07 50.95 -24.02
N ALA A 430 -14.85 50.49 -24.99
CA ALA A 430 -15.66 49.27 -24.87
C ALA A 430 -14.81 48.03 -24.59
N ASP A 431 -13.70 47.86 -25.30
CA ASP A 431 -12.77 46.73 -25.12
C ASP A 431 -12.06 46.83 -23.77
N LEU A 432 -11.70 48.05 -23.33
CA LEU A 432 -11.16 48.28 -22.00
C LEU A 432 -12.18 47.89 -20.92
N GLN A 433 -13.44 48.30 -21.07
CA GLN A 433 -14.51 47.96 -20.14
C GLN A 433 -14.72 46.44 -20.06
N GLU A 434 -14.76 45.76 -21.21
CA GLU A 434 -14.92 44.31 -21.29
C GLU A 434 -13.75 43.59 -20.60
N TRP A 435 -12.51 43.99 -20.90
CA TRP A 435 -11.33 43.38 -20.32
C TRP A 435 -11.27 43.55 -18.79
N TRP A 436 -11.48 44.76 -18.27
CA TRP A 436 -11.47 45.02 -16.82
C TRP A 436 -12.63 44.33 -16.10
N GLY A 437 -13.81 44.24 -16.72
CA GLY A 437 -14.96 43.49 -16.20
C GLY A 437 -14.71 41.97 -16.15
N HIS A 438 -14.10 41.41 -17.20
CA HIS A 438 -13.66 40.01 -17.22
C HIS A 438 -12.59 39.74 -16.17
N TYR A 439 -11.58 40.61 -16.07
CA TYR A 439 -10.52 40.51 -15.06
C TYR A 439 -11.10 40.51 -13.64
N ASP A 440 -12.04 41.41 -13.33
CA ASP A 440 -12.69 41.42 -12.02
C ASP A 440 -13.55 40.18 -11.76
N THR A 441 -14.21 39.65 -12.80
CA THR A 441 -14.97 38.38 -12.72
C THR A 441 -14.06 37.19 -12.43
N ILE A 442 -12.86 37.15 -13.03
CA ILE A 442 -11.86 36.13 -12.74
C ILE A 442 -11.44 36.21 -11.26
N LEU A 443 -11.14 37.42 -10.77
CA LEU A 443 -10.67 37.62 -9.40
C LEU A 443 -11.74 37.26 -8.35
N HIS A 444 -13.03 37.42 -8.65
CA HIS A 444 -14.14 36.98 -7.78
C HIS A 444 -14.17 35.48 -7.50
N LYS A 445 -13.51 34.65 -8.30
CA LYS A 445 -13.40 33.20 -8.08
C LYS A 445 -12.38 32.83 -6.99
N SER A 446 -11.64 33.81 -6.47
CA SER A 446 -10.60 33.58 -5.46
C SER A 446 -11.19 33.39 -4.06
N PRO A 447 -10.55 32.60 -3.16
CA PRO A 447 -11.04 32.42 -1.79
C PRO A 447 -11.10 33.75 -1.02
N ALA A 448 -12.14 33.95 -0.19
CA ALA A 448 -12.34 35.21 0.54
C ALA A 448 -11.19 35.55 1.52
N ASN A 449 -10.56 34.53 2.14
CA ASN A 449 -9.52 34.71 3.15
C ASN A 449 -8.10 34.57 2.56
N CYS A 450 -7.77 35.33 1.52
CA CYS A 450 -6.43 35.37 0.96
C CYS A 450 -5.90 36.80 0.84
N ILE A 451 -4.58 36.95 0.93
CA ILE A 451 -3.90 38.23 0.77
C ILE A 451 -3.62 38.49 -0.71
N PRO A 452 -4.20 39.54 -1.31
CA PRO A 452 -3.97 39.88 -2.71
C PRO A 452 -2.61 40.56 -2.92
N ILE A 453 -1.81 40.03 -3.86
CA ILE A 453 -0.59 40.66 -4.38
C ILE A 453 -0.67 40.63 -5.91
N PHE A 454 -0.87 41.80 -6.52
CA PHE A 454 -1.02 41.91 -7.96
C PHE A 454 0.24 42.55 -8.57
N MET A 455 0.71 41.99 -9.67
CA MET A 455 1.85 42.44 -10.45
C MET A 455 1.32 42.66 -11.86
N MET A 456 1.07 43.92 -12.21
CA MET A 456 0.29 44.26 -13.39
C MET A 456 1.03 45.24 -14.29
N ASP A 457 1.12 44.90 -15.58
CA ASP A 457 1.23 45.93 -16.63
C ASP A 457 -0.20 46.44 -16.87
N ALA A 458 -0.53 47.56 -16.24
CA ALA A 458 -1.90 48.09 -16.25
C ALA A 458 -2.15 49.03 -17.42
N ASN A 459 -1.11 49.40 -18.20
CA ASN A 459 -1.20 50.43 -19.23
C ASN A 459 -1.93 51.70 -18.74
N ALA A 460 -1.77 52.03 -17.44
CA ALA A 460 -2.55 53.05 -16.74
C ALA A 460 -1.68 54.26 -16.41
N THR A 461 -2.13 55.46 -16.82
CA THR A 461 -1.34 56.70 -16.72
C THR A 461 -2.08 57.74 -15.87
N PHE A 462 -1.32 58.52 -15.09
CA PHE A 462 -1.86 59.53 -14.20
C PHE A 462 -1.18 60.88 -14.39
N ALA A 463 -1.94 61.97 -14.19
CA ALA A 463 -1.44 63.33 -14.12
C ALA A 463 -1.25 63.75 -12.65
N GLY A 464 -0.27 64.62 -12.40
CA GLY A 464 0.05 65.11 -11.06
C GLY A 464 1.03 64.21 -10.28
N GLY A 465 1.50 63.09 -10.85
CA GLY A 465 2.46 62.20 -10.18
C GLY A 465 3.84 62.82 -9.88
N ALA A 466 4.13 63.99 -10.45
CA ALA A 466 5.32 64.78 -10.09
C ALA A 466 5.13 65.60 -8.79
N GLU A 467 3.89 65.74 -8.29
CA GLU A 467 3.55 66.49 -7.07
C GLU A 467 2.91 65.59 -5.99
N ILE A 468 2.21 64.53 -6.41
CA ILE A 468 1.45 63.63 -5.54
C ILE A 468 2.08 62.24 -5.61
N ALA A 469 2.60 61.76 -4.49
CA ALA A 469 3.21 60.43 -4.41
C ALA A 469 2.17 59.30 -4.44
N ASP A 470 1.02 59.47 -3.78
CA ASP A 470 -0.03 58.46 -3.71
C ASP A 470 -0.82 58.38 -5.02
N THR A 471 -0.70 57.26 -5.74
CA THR A 471 -1.41 57.00 -6.99
C THR A 471 -2.93 57.14 -6.86
N HIS A 472 -3.52 56.85 -5.69
CA HIS A 472 -4.97 57.00 -5.47
C HIS A 472 -5.45 58.46 -5.50
N GLN A 473 -4.54 59.41 -5.25
CA GLN A 473 -4.83 60.84 -5.21
C GLN A 473 -4.50 61.53 -6.55
N CYS A 474 -3.82 60.83 -7.46
CA CYS A 474 -3.49 61.36 -8.77
C CYS A 474 -4.69 61.36 -9.72
N ARG A 475 -4.70 62.31 -10.67
CA ARG A 475 -5.81 62.42 -11.63
C ARG A 475 -5.63 61.40 -12.76
N PRO A 476 -6.60 60.50 -13.03
CA PRO A 476 -6.50 59.55 -14.13
C PRO A 476 -6.45 60.25 -15.50
N THR A 477 -5.61 59.78 -16.42
CA THR A 477 -5.45 60.36 -17.77
C THR A 477 -5.88 59.45 -18.92
N CYS A 478 -6.23 58.20 -18.64
CA CYS A 478 -6.74 57.26 -19.66
C CYS A 478 -7.82 56.31 -19.09
N GLY A 479 -8.53 55.61 -19.97
CA GLY A 479 -9.57 54.65 -19.58
C GLY A 479 -9.09 53.54 -18.64
N ASN A 480 -7.83 53.11 -18.75
CA ASN A 480 -7.22 52.14 -17.84
C ASN A 480 -6.99 52.70 -16.43
N SER A 481 -6.56 53.96 -16.31
CA SER A 481 -6.28 54.56 -14.99
C SER A 481 -7.52 54.71 -14.12
N SER A 482 -8.67 55.07 -14.70
CA SER A 482 -9.94 55.14 -13.96
C SER A 482 -10.37 53.76 -13.44
N ARG A 483 -10.25 52.72 -14.28
CA ARG A 483 -10.63 51.35 -13.95
C ARG A 483 -9.69 50.67 -12.96
N LEU A 484 -8.39 50.99 -13.03
CA LEU A 484 -7.41 50.55 -12.05
C LEU A 484 -7.72 51.13 -10.66
N LEU A 485 -8.05 52.43 -10.56
CA LEU A 485 -8.46 53.04 -9.29
C LEU A 485 -9.76 52.43 -8.75
N GLU A 486 -10.75 52.17 -9.61
CA GLU A 486 -12.00 51.53 -9.22
C GLU A 486 -11.78 50.10 -8.70
N LEU A 487 -10.94 49.31 -9.38
CA LEU A 487 -10.55 47.97 -8.94
C LEU A 487 -9.82 48.03 -7.59
N ALA A 488 -8.84 48.92 -7.45
CA ALA A 488 -8.05 49.06 -6.23
C ALA A 488 -8.93 49.47 -5.04
N SER A 489 -9.86 50.41 -5.24
CA SER A 489 -10.83 50.81 -4.22
C SER A 489 -11.75 49.65 -3.81
N ARG A 490 -12.38 48.96 -4.78
CA ARG A 490 -13.28 47.83 -4.51
C ARG A 490 -12.61 46.67 -3.76
N ARG A 491 -11.33 46.43 -4.04
CA ARG A 491 -10.57 45.31 -3.45
C ARG A 491 -9.70 45.73 -2.27
N GLY A 492 -9.78 46.99 -1.84
CA GLY A 492 -8.99 47.51 -0.72
C GLY A 492 -7.48 47.34 -0.95
N LEU A 493 -6.99 47.77 -2.11
CA LEU A 493 -5.58 47.68 -2.50
C LEU A 493 -4.90 49.06 -2.47
N CYS A 494 -3.65 49.08 -2.04
CA CYS A 494 -2.68 50.10 -2.40
C CYS A 494 -2.07 49.80 -3.75
N LEU A 495 -1.65 50.85 -4.46
CA LEU A 495 -0.89 50.79 -5.70
C LEU A 495 0.53 51.34 -5.47
N SER A 496 1.50 50.88 -6.26
CA SER A 496 2.83 51.52 -6.32
C SER A 496 2.68 53.05 -6.41
N PRO A 497 3.43 53.82 -5.60
CA PRO A 497 3.37 55.28 -5.63
C PRO A 497 3.96 55.83 -6.94
N GLN A 498 3.60 57.05 -7.30
CA GLN A 498 4.16 57.76 -8.45
C GLN A 498 5.59 58.28 -8.17
N GLN A 499 6.01 58.28 -6.90
CA GLN A 499 7.29 58.80 -6.46
C GLN A 499 7.99 57.84 -5.50
N THR A 500 9.31 57.86 -5.50
CA THR A 500 10.12 57.24 -4.45
C THR A 500 9.95 57.99 -3.12
N PRO A 501 10.34 57.40 -1.98
CA PRO A 501 10.39 58.13 -0.71
C PRO A 501 11.27 59.38 -0.72
N THR A 502 12.21 59.49 -1.67
CA THR A 502 13.09 60.65 -1.87
C THR A 502 12.47 61.73 -2.78
N GLY A 503 11.25 61.53 -3.29
CA GLY A 503 10.52 62.47 -4.15
C GLY A 503 10.87 62.36 -5.63
N GLU A 504 11.61 61.35 -6.06
CA GLU A 504 11.93 61.13 -7.47
C GLU A 504 10.76 60.45 -8.18
N GLN A 505 10.40 60.92 -9.37
CA GLN A 505 9.31 60.33 -10.14
C GLN A 505 9.67 58.93 -10.62
N LEU A 506 8.82 57.96 -10.29
CA LEU A 506 8.93 56.59 -10.77
C LEU A 506 8.42 56.48 -12.21
N PHE A 507 9.06 55.61 -12.99
CA PHE A 507 8.64 55.24 -14.32
C PHE A 507 8.94 53.76 -14.55
N SER A 508 8.14 53.13 -15.40
CA SER A 508 8.29 51.72 -15.77
C SER A 508 8.29 51.53 -17.28
N TRP A 509 8.04 52.59 -18.05
CA TRP A 509 7.97 52.54 -19.51
C TRP A 509 8.59 53.78 -20.15
N THR A 510 9.37 53.57 -21.21
CA THR A 510 10.01 54.62 -22.00
C THR A 510 9.62 54.51 -23.47
N SER A 511 8.90 55.50 -23.98
CA SER A 511 8.55 55.55 -25.41
C SER A 511 9.79 55.58 -26.31
N PRO A 512 9.67 55.21 -27.61
CA PRO A 512 10.74 55.40 -28.59
C PRO A 512 11.24 56.85 -28.76
N LYS A 513 10.45 57.84 -28.31
CA LYS A 513 10.81 59.26 -28.33
C LYS A 513 11.41 59.76 -27.01
N GLY A 514 11.64 58.87 -26.03
CA GLY A 514 12.26 59.19 -24.74
C GLY A 514 11.31 59.66 -23.63
N HIS A 515 10.00 59.75 -23.88
CA HIS A 515 9.03 60.04 -22.81
C HIS A 515 8.91 58.87 -21.83
N ARG A 516 8.95 59.17 -20.54
CA ARG A 516 8.87 58.18 -19.45
C ARG A 516 7.54 58.28 -18.71
N LYS A 517 6.93 57.15 -18.41
CA LYS A 517 5.68 57.05 -17.63
C LYS A 517 5.73 55.83 -16.70
N LEU A 518 5.01 55.89 -15.59
CA LEU A 518 4.67 54.72 -14.79
C LEU A 518 3.37 54.14 -15.33
N ILE A 519 3.44 52.93 -15.89
CA ILE A 519 2.26 52.21 -16.42
C ILE A 519 2.10 50.81 -15.80
N ASP A 520 3.14 50.37 -15.10
CA ASP A 520 3.20 49.11 -14.42
C ASP A 520 3.11 49.29 -12.90
N TYR A 521 2.42 48.38 -12.22
CA TYR A 521 2.08 48.53 -10.80
C TYR A 521 2.22 47.20 -10.07
N VAL A 522 2.71 47.29 -8.83
CA VAL A 522 2.49 46.26 -7.81
C VAL A 522 1.36 46.76 -6.90
N ALA A 523 0.40 45.90 -6.61
CA ALA A 523 -0.71 46.20 -5.70
C ALA A 523 -0.76 45.20 -4.54
N TRP A 524 -1.08 45.69 -3.35
CA TRP A 524 -1.12 44.92 -2.09
C TRP A 524 -2.21 45.47 -1.16
N PRO A 525 -2.55 44.82 -0.02
CA PRO A 525 -3.63 45.29 0.84
C PRO A 525 -3.43 46.72 1.33
N HIS A 526 -4.49 47.53 1.27
CA HIS A 526 -4.47 48.95 1.63
C HIS A 526 -4.12 49.18 3.10
N GLU A 527 -4.57 48.28 3.98
CA GLU A 527 -4.20 48.25 5.39
C GLU A 527 -2.68 48.12 5.63
N TRP A 528 -1.91 47.69 4.62
CA TRP A 528 -0.45 47.54 4.70
C TRP A 528 0.31 48.61 3.93
N ALA A 529 -0.33 49.75 3.62
CA ALA A 529 0.31 50.87 2.92
C ALA A 529 1.67 51.24 3.52
N ALA A 530 1.74 51.38 4.85
CA ALA A 530 2.96 51.75 5.59
C ALA A 530 4.03 50.64 5.65
N HIS A 531 3.69 49.43 5.22
CA HIS A 531 4.53 48.24 5.28
C HIS A 531 5.13 47.85 3.93
N GLY A 532 4.76 48.56 2.86
CA GLY A 532 5.30 48.41 1.51
C GLY A 532 6.25 49.55 1.15
N ASN A 533 7.45 49.22 0.69
CA ASN A 533 8.40 50.21 0.20
C ASN A 533 8.83 49.88 -1.24
N VAL A 534 8.52 50.78 -2.19
CA VAL A 534 8.87 50.58 -3.60
C VAL A 534 10.34 50.94 -3.84
N CYS A 535 11.06 50.02 -4.45
CA CYS A 535 12.49 50.11 -4.71
C CYS A 535 12.74 50.52 -6.17
N PRO A 536 13.39 51.68 -6.42
CA PRO A 536 13.77 52.07 -7.78
C PRO A 536 14.99 51.28 -8.29
N GLY A 537 15.16 51.22 -9.61
CA GLY A 537 16.43 50.83 -10.24
C GLY A 537 16.77 49.33 -10.20
N VAL A 538 15.78 48.44 -10.15
CA VAL A 538 16.02 46.99 -10.23
C VAL A 538 16.16 46.56 -11.69
N LEU A 539 17.41 46.39 -12.14
CA LEU A 539 17.77 45.96 -13.49
C LEU A 539 18.15 44.47 -13.52
N LEU A 540 17.43 43.66 -14.31
CA LEU A 540 17.56 42.19 -14.30
C LEU A 540 18.71 41.66 -15.18
N GLY A 541 19.30 42.48 -16.04
CA GLY A 541 20.34 42.12 -17.00
C GLY A 541 19.84 41.21 -18.13
N ASP A 542 18.56 41.34 -18.51
CA ASP A 542 17.96 40.51 -19.56
C ASP A 542 18.20 41.09 -20.96
N LEU A 543 17.80 40.34 -21.99
CA LEU A 543 18.05 40.72 -23.39
C LEU A 543 17.31 41.99 -23.83
N HIS A 544 16.27 42.41 -23.08
CA HIS A 544 15.47 43.59 -23.38
C HIS A 544 15.59 44.70 -22.33
N GLU A 545 16.58 44.62 -21.44
CA GLU A 545 16.87 45.66 -20.48
C GLU A 545 17.08 47.01 -21.17
N ASP A 546 16.48 48.07 -20.62
CA ASP A 546 16.53 49.46 -21.11
C ASP A 546 15.98 49.72 -22.52
N ILE A 547 15.23 48.78 -23.11
CA ILE A 547 14.57 49.00 -24.41
C ILE A 547 13.25 49.76 -24.26
N ASP A 548 12.34 49.26 -23.42
CA ASP A 548 10.95 49.75 -23.36
C ASP A 548 10.44 49.80 -21.92
N HIS A 549 10.40 48.64 -21.24
CA HIS A 549 9.92 48.52 -19.87
C HIS A 549 11.06 48.41 -18.85
N GLN A 550 10.81 48.86 -17.62
CA GLN A 550 11.66 48.68 -16.45
C GLN A 550 10.86 48.07 -15.30
N PRO A 551 11.45 47.17 -14.50
CA PRO A 551 10.74 46.52 -13.40
C PRO A 551 10.29 47.49 -12.30
N VAL A 552 9.11 47.22 -11.73
CA VAL A 552 8.63 47.86 -10.50
C VAL A 552 8.77 46.86 -9.35
N CYS A 553 9.55 47.22 -8.33
CA CYS A 553 9.86 46.34 -7.21
C CYS A 553 9.33 46.88 -5.87
N LEU A 554 8.79 46.01 -5.02
CA LEU A 554 8.22 46.31 -3.72
C LEU A 554 8.85 45.42 -2.65
N ASP A 555 9.36 46.00 -1.57
CA ASP A 555 9.66 45.28 -0.34
C ASP A 555 8.45 45.38 0.60
N LEU A 556 7.81 44.24 0.87
CA LEU A 556 6.64 44.14 1.74
C LEU A 556 6.99 43.42 3.04
N CYS A 557 6.73 44.06 4.18
CA CYS A 557 6.98 43.49 5.51
C CYS A 557 5.76 43.67 6.45
N ALA A 558 4.95 42.62 6.59
CA ALA A 558 3.76 42.62 7.46
C ALA A 558 3.82 41.49 8.51
N SER A 559 3.30 41.74 9.71
CA SER A 559 3.14 40.72 10.76
C SER A 559 1.68 40.33 10.89
N LEU A 560 1.40 39.03 10.86
CA LEU A 560 0.05 38.46 10.76
C LEU A 560 -0.14 37.36 11.79
N MET A 561 -1.38 37.05 12.13
CA MET A 561 -1.71 35.82 12.85
C MET A 561 -2.07 34.73 11.83
N ALA A 562 -1.41 33.57 11.93
CA ALA A 562 -1.69 32.43 11.08
C ALA A 562 -1.91 31.17 11.94
N PRO A 563 -2.66 30.17 11.47
CA PRO A 563 -2.67 28.86 12.10
C PRO A 563 -1.25 28.29 12.16
N GLN A 564 -0.85 27.75 13.31
CA GLN A 564 0.42 27.04 13.45
C GLN A 564 0.45 25.87 12.47
N GLN A 565 1.44 25.84 11.57
CA GLN A 565 1.56 24.71 10.65
C GLN A 565 1.90 23.46 11.45
N VAL A 566 0.95 22.54 11.55
CA VAL A 566 1.23 21.18 12.02
C VAL A 566 1.98 20.49 10.88
N ALA A 567 3.23 20.10 11.14
CA ALA A 567 4.00 19.36 10.15
C ALA A 567 3.19 18.12 9.72
N ARG A 568 2.94 17.98 8.42
CA ARG A 568 2.43 16.70 7.92
C ARG A 568 3.47 15.64 8.24
N ASN A 569 3.04 14.50 8.78
CA ASN A 569 3.84 13.29 8.84
C ASN A 569 4.04 12.76 7.41
N SER A 570 4.78 13.48 6.56
CA SER A 570 5.07 13.05 5.19
C SER A 570 6.54 12.69 5.09
N LEU A 571 6.83 11.41 5.31
CA LEU A 571 8.14 10.87 4.98
C LEU A 571 8.27 10.87 3.44
N ASP A 572 9.24 11.63 2.90
CA ASP A 572 9.43 11.73 1.45
C ASP A 572 9.75 10.35 0.85
N ALA A 573 8.82 9.85 0.04
CA ALA A 573 8.94 8.57 -0.66
C ALA A 573 10.24 8.45 -1.48
N ARG A 574 10.82 9.57 -1.94
CA ARG A 574 12.08 9.59 -2.71
C ARG A 574 13.29 9.19 -1.87
N MET A 575 13.28 9.43 -0.56
CA MET A 575 14.36 8.99 0.34
C MET A 575 14.56 7.47 0.28
N TRP A 576 13.48 6.72 0.04
CA TRP A 576 13.49 5.26 0.01
C TRP A 576 14.02 4.65 -1.29
N GLN A 577 14.43 5.49 -2.24
CA GLN A 577 15.24 5.04 -3.39
C GLN A 577 16.73 4.91 -3.01
N ASN A 578 17.16 5.47 -1.87
CA ASN A 578 18.52 5.35 -1.37
C ASN A 578 18.67 4.05 -0.53
N PRO A 579 19.61 3.15 -0.85
CA PRO A 579 19.89 1.95 -0.05
C PRO A 579 20.15 2.24 1.44
N CYS A 580 20.76 3.38 1.76
CA CYS A 580 21.02 3.79 3.14
C CYS A 580 19.73 4.03 3.95
N ALA A 581 18.60 4.34 3.28
CA ALA A 581 17.30 4.49 3.92
C ALA A 581 16.75 3.15 4.43
N ALA A 582 16.93 2.06 3.67
CA ALA A 582 16.52 0.72 4.10
C ALA A 582 17.27 0.27 5.36
N THR A 583 18.58 0.52 5.44
CA THR A 583 19.37 0.24 6.66
C THR A 583 18.87 1.02 7.86
N THR A 584 18.51 2.29 7.70
CA THR A 584 17.96 3.09 8.81
C THR A 584 16.58 2.62 9.24
N ALA A 585 15.69 2.24 8.31
CA ALA A 585 14.42 1.62 8.71
C ALA A 585 14.63 0.30 9.44
N ALA A 586 15.62 -0.50 9.06
CA ALA A 586 15.98 -1.71 9.79
C ALA A 586 16.51 -1.39 11.20
N VAL A 587 17.32 -0.34 11.36
CA VAL A 587 17.78 0.16 12.68
C VAL A 587 16.62 0.71 13.52
N ALA A 588 15.69 1.44 12.90
CA ALA A 588 14.49 1.94 13.56
C ALA A 588 13.61 0.81 14.09
N ALA A 589 13.41 -0.24 13.28
CA ALA A 589 12.70 -1.44 13.70
C ALA A 589 13.40 -2.14 14.88
N LEU A 590 14.75 -2.20 14.88
CA LEU A 590 15.54 -2.73 15.99
C LEU A 590 15.47 -1.87 17.26
N ALA A 591 15.27 -0.56 17.11
CA ALA A 591 15.15 0.37 18.21
C ALA A 591 13.73 0.46 18.78
N CYS A 592 12.76 -0.30 18.26
CA CYS A 592 11.38 -0.31 18.77
C CYS A 592 11.35 -0.96 20.17
N PRO A 593 11.12 -0.18 21.26
CA PRO A 593 10.95 -0.78 22.57
C PRO A 593 9.78 -1.78 22.56
N PRO A 594 9.89 -2.86 23.35
CA PRO A 594 8.81 -3.82 23.44
C PRO A 594 7.62 -3.19 24.16
N VAL A 595 6.42 -3.34 23.59
CA VAL A 595 5.19 -2.85 24.21
C VAL A 595 4.59 -3.94 25.10
N PRO A 596 4.34 -3.67 26.39
CA PRO A 596 3.83 -4.66 27.32
C PRO A 596 2.54 -5.37 26.86
N TRP A 597 2.38 -6.65 27.23
CA TRP A 597 1.15 -7.40 26.97
C TRP A 597 -0.09 -6.72 27.56
N ILE A 598 0.05 -5.96 28.65
CA ILE A 598 -1.04 -5.23 29.32
C ILE A 598 -1.60 -4.04 28.50
N ALA A 599 -0.85 -3.51 27.54
CA ALA A 599 -1.34 -2.44 26.65
C ALA A 599 -2.33 -3.01 25.64
N ASP A 600 -3.43 -2.33 25.36
CA ASP A 600 -4.41 -2.76 24.37
C ASP A 600 -3.84 -2.72 22.93
N SER A 601 -4.54 -3.38 22.00
CA SER A 601 -4.13 -3.48 20.59
C SER A 601 -3.97 -2.11 19.90
N THR A 602 -4.83 -1.14 20.20
CA THR A 602 -4.83 0.21 19.60
C THR A 602 -3.63 1.02 20.08
N THR A 603 -3.38 1.03 21.39
CA THR A 603 -2.21 1.68 22.00
C THR A 603 -0.91 1.02 21.53
N HIS A 604 -0.89 -0.31 21.37
CA HIS A 604 0.28 -1.02 20.87
C HIS A 604 0.66 -0.55 19.46
N VAL A 605 -0.29 -0.51 18.52
CA VAL A 605 -0.04 -0.03 17.16
C VAL A 605 0.41 1.44 17.15
N ASP A 606 -0.22 2.29 17.97
CA ASP A 606 0.13 3.70 18.09
C ASP A 606 1.59 3.92 18.53
N CYS A 607 2.05 3.17 19.52
CA CYS A 607 3.45 3.18 19.96
C CYS A 607 4.40 2.85 18.80
N ILE A 608 4.15 1.73 18.09
CA ILE A 608 5.01 1.30 16.97
C ILE A 608 5.04 2.38 15.87
N HIS A 609 3.89 3.00 15.55
CA HIS A 609 3.81 4.06 14.55
C HIS A 609 4.63 5.30 14.94
N ARG A 610 4.51 5.78 16.17
CA ARG A 610 5.27 6.95 16.66
C ARG A 610 6.76 6.74 16.58
N ILE A 611 7.24 5.61 17.10
CA ILE A 611 8.67 5.26 17.10
C ILE A 611 9.20 5.19 15.67
N SER A 612 8.43 4.60 14.75
CA SER A 612 8.80 4.48 13.34
C SER A 612 8.98 5.86 12.68
N VAL A 613 8.14 6.84 13.02
CA VAL A 613 8.24 8.21 12.51
C VAL A 613 9.38 8.98 13.18
N ASP A 614 9.53 8.88 14.49
CA ASP A 614 10.60 9.56 15.23
C ASP A 614 11.98 9.13 14.73
N ALA A 615 12.19 7.82 14.54
CA ALA A 615 13.43 7.28 14.00
C ALA A 615 13.70 7.74 12.55
N ALA A 616 12.64 7.87 11.74
CA ALA A 616 12.76 8.39 10.38
C ALA A 616 13.07 9.90 10.34
N ASN A 617 12.51 10.68 11.28
CA ASN A 617 12.70 12.12 11.40
C ASN A 617 14.08 12.49 11.97
N MET A 618 14.60 11.74 12.96
CA MET A 618 15.94 11.95 13.53
C MET A 618 17.01 12.01 12.44
N ARG A 619 16.84 11.30 11.32
CA ARG A 619 17.81 11.29 10.22
C ARG A 619 17.73 12.48 9.25
N GLN A 620 16.61 13.20 9.15
CA GLN A 620 16.56 14.39 8.28
C GLN A 620 17.63 15.43 8.69
N GLY A 621 17.98 15.49 9.99
CA GLY A 621 19.09 16.32 10.48
C GLY A 621 20.48 15.83 10.08
N TRP A 622 20.70 14.51 9.95
CA TRP A 622 22.04 13.92 9.79
C TRP A 622 22.49 13.82 8.33
N LEU A 623 21.56 13.84 7.38
CA LEU A 623 21.85 13.88 5.93
C LEU A 623 22.48 15.21 5.46
N THR A 624 22.66 16.19 6.36
CA THR A 624 23.36 17.46 6.09
C THR A 624 24.84 17.47 6.51
N GLY A 625 25.39 16.36 7.01
CA GLY A 625 26.79 16.24 7.41
C GLY A 625 27.53 15.05 6.75
N PRO A 626 28.86 15.12 6.56
CA PRO A 626 29.63 14.08 5.89
C PRO A 626 30.04 12.98 6.86
N ILE A 627 29.10 12.21 7.40
CA ILE A 627 29.40 11.01 8.19
C ILE A 627 28.36 9.93 7.87
N CYS A 628 28.58 9.17 6.80
CA CYS A 628 27.76 8.01 6.43
C CYS A 628 28.55 6.69 6.46
N SER A 629 29.67 6.67 7.18
CA SER A 629 30.47 5.47 7.44
C SER A 629 30.49 5.31 8.96
N TYR A 630 30.32 4.08 9.47
CA TYR A 630 30.32 3.72 10.90
C TYR A 630 28.98 3.83 11.63
N VAL A 631 28.06 2.90 11.32
CA VAL A 631 27.29 2.21 12.37
C VAL A 631 27.64 0.73 12.26
N TYR A 632 28.84 0.39 12.72
CA TYR A 632 29.27 -0.98 13.00
C TYR A 632 29.31 -1.10 14.52
N MET A 633 28.73 -2.16 15.07
CA MET A 633 28.81 -2.43 16.51
C MET A 633 30.28 -2.45 16.96
N PRO A 634 30.62 -1.87 18.13
CA PRO A 634 31.96 -1.96 18.67
C PRO A 634 32.24 -3.43 19.01
N GLY A 635 33.15 -4.03 18.24
CA GLY A 635 33.47 -5.47 18.24
C GLY A 635 33.68 -6.03 16.83
N ALA A 636 33.11 -5.43 15.79
CA ALA A 636 33.18 -5.96 14.43
C ALA A 636 34.58 -5.90 13.76
N LEU A 637 35.49 -5.02 14.22
CA LEU A 637 36.83 -4.88 13.65
C LEU A 637 37.77 -6.05 13.98
N GLU A 638 37.58 -6.68 15.15
CA GLU A 638 38.35 -7.86 15.56
C GLU A 638 37.77 -9.13 14.91
N HIS A 639 36.45 -9.23 14.81
CA HIS A 639 35.75 -10.30 14.08
C HIS A 639 35.98 -10.22 12.56
N ALA A 640 36.06 -9.02 11.96
CA ALA A 640 36.40 -8.87 10.54
C ALA A 640 37.81 -9.40 10.22
N ARG A 641 38.77 -9.32 11.17
CA ARG A 641 40.10 -9.92 11.02
C ARG A 641 40.05 -11.45 11.09
N ILE A 642 39.24 -12.03 11.97
CA ILE A 642 39.03 -13.50 12.06
C ILE A 642 38.30 -14.02 10.81
N ILE A 643 37.24 -13.33 10.35
CA ILE A 643 36.55 -13.60 9.09
C ILE A 643 37.54 -13.54 7.92
N THR A 644 38.36 -12.48 7.84
CA THR A 644 39.37 -12.38 6.78
C THR A 644 40.39 -13.52 6.86
N CYS A 645 40.79 -13.97 8.07
CA CYS A 645 41.66 -15.13 8.23
C CYS A 645 40.97 -16.46 7.86
N VAL A 646 39.73 -16.74 8.27
CA VAL A 646 39.01 -17.99 7.92
C VAL A 646 38.71 -18.07 6.42
N PHE A 647 38.40 -16.94 5.79
CA PHE A 647 38.24 -16.85 4.34
C PHE A 647 39.59 -16.80 3.57
N MET A 648 40.71 -16.41 4.21
CA MET A 648 42.06 -16.45 3.61
C MET A 648 42.91 -17.69 3.95
N ILE A 649 42.52 -18.55 4.90
CA ILE A 649 43.22 -19.81 5.23
C ILE A 649 43.28 -20.77 4.01
N GLY A 650 42.53 -20.48 2.94
CA GLY A 650 42.70 -21.13 1.63
C GLY A 650 43.96 -20.75 0.84
N ASN A 651 44.75 -19.75 1.26
CA ASN A 651 45.83 -19.14 0.45
C ASN A 651 47.22 -19.13 1.12
N ILE A 652 47.51 -20.02 2.07
CA ILE A 652 48.89 -20.19 2.59
C ILE A 652 49.41 -21.57 2.24
N ALA A 653 49.88 -21.71 1.00
CA ALA A 653 50.90 -22.67 0.61
C ALA A 653 51.49 -22.24 -0.75
N GLY A 654 52.34 -21.22 -0.75
CA GLY A 654 53.12 -20.87 -1.94
C GLY A 654 53.71 -19.46 -1.93
N VAL A 655 55.04 -19.40 -1.97
CA VAL A 655 55.89 -18.28 -2.43
C VAL A 655 56.32 -17.27 -1.36
N LEU A 656 57.39 -17.66 -0.66
CA LEU A 656 58.58 -16.82 -0.46
C LEU A 656 59.07 -16.32 -1.82
N GLN A 657 58.91 -15.01 -2.10
CA GLN A 657 59.89 -14.15 -2.78
C GLN A 657 59.26 -12.78 -3.07
N VAL A 658 59.74 -11.76 -2.37
CA VAL A 658 59.60 -10.37 -2.81
C VAL A 658 60.69 -10.13 -3.86
N PRO A 659 60.32 -9.65 -5.06
CA PRO A 659 61.04 -8.47 -5.55
C PRO A 659 60.16 -7.48 -6.32
N GLY A 660 60.52 -6.20 -6.19
CA GLY A 660 60.53 -5.25 -7.31
C GLY A 660 59.22 -4.54 -7.64
N HIS A 661 59.16 -3.26 -7.24
CA HIS A 661 58.50 -2.22 -8.03
C HIS A 661 58.94 -2.34 -9.50
N ASP A 662 57.99 -2.42 -10.45
CA ASP A 662 58.09 -1.75 -11.75
C ASP A 662 56.77 -1.74 -12.55
N ASN A 663 56.54 -0.60 -13.20
CA ASN A 663 55.44 -0.28 -14.10
C ASN A 663 55.39 -1.18 -15.34
N ILE A 664 54.28 -1.90 -15.61
CA ILE A 664 53.92 -2.32 -16.98
C ILE A 664 52.39 -2.36 -17.20
N GLY A 665 51.92 -1.40 -18.01
CA GLY A 665 50.93 -1.54 -19.10
C GLY A 665 49.61 -2.31 -18.92
N MET A 666 48.50 -1.58 -18.92
CA MET A 666 47.17 -2.13 -19.26
C MET A 666 47.08 -2.47 -20.76
N PRO A 667 46.60 -3.66 -21.16
CA PRO A 667 46.11 -3.89 -22.51
C PRO A 667 44.60 -3.66 -22.58
N ASN A 668 44.22 -2.74 -23.48
CA ASN A 668 42.87 -2.57 -24.00
C ASN A 668 42.41 -3.84 -24.74
N GLY A 669 41.20 -4.32 -24.45
CA GLY A 669 40.51 -5.24 -25.37
C GLY A 669 39.48 -6.16 -24.72
N CYS A 670 38.27 -5.67 -24.46
CA CYS A 670 37.04 -6.48 -24.58
C CYS A 670 35.77 -5.60 -24.59
N GLU A 671 35.67 -4.68 -25.55
CA GLU A 671 34.39 -4.11 -25.96
C GLU A 671 33.88 -4.87 -27.18
N ARG A 672 32.89 -5.76 -26.97
CA ARG A 672 31.79 -6.08 -27.91
C ARG A 672 31.05 -7.34 -27.46
N GLN A 673 29.90 -7.12 -26.79
CA GLN A 673 28.61 -7.83 -26.93
C GLN A 673 27.84 -7.82 -25.60
N CYS A 674 27.22 -6.68 -25.29
CA CYS A 674 26.00 -6.65 -24.49
C CYS A 674 25.03 -5.67 -25.15
N GLY A 675 24.43 -6.12 -26.25
CA GLY A 675 23.41 -5.36 -26.97
C GLY A 675 22.05 -5.50 -26.29
N LYS A 676 21.47 -4.33 -25.94
CA LYS A 676 20.09 -4.07 -25.51
C LYS A 676 19.81 -4.12 -24.00
N THR A 677 20.48 -3.27 -23.25
CA THR A 677 19.85 -2.60 -22.10
C THR A 677 18.71 -1.72 -22.61
N ARG A 678 17.46 -2.08 -22.28
CA ARG A 678 16.33 -1.14 -22.37
C ARG A 678 16.67 0.04 -21.45
N GLN A 679 17.02 1.19 -22.04
CA GLN A 679 16.99 2.48 -21.35
C GLN A 679 15.58 2.67 -20.78
N ARG A 680 15.40 2.43 -19.48
CA ARG A 680 14.28 3.00 -18.75
C ARG A 680 14.56 4.50 -18.69
N SER A 681 13.84 5.28 -19.47
CA SER A 681 13.84 6.73 -19.42
C SER A 681 13.55 7.21 -17.99
N PRO A 682 14.49 7.90 -17.31
CA PRO A 682 14.22 8.52 -16.02
C PRO A 682 13.52 9.86 -16.29
N GLY A 683 12.25 9.78 -16.66
CA GLY A 683 11.43 10.93 -17.00
C GLY A 683 10.03 10.78 -16.46
N ARG A 684 9.86 10.72 -15.13
CA ARG A 684 8.55 11.06 -14.57
C ARG A 684 8.32 12.54 -14.87
N ARG A 685 7.54 12.83 -15.92
CA ARG A 685 6.95 14.15 -16.15
C ARG A 685 6.39 14.63 -14.82
N TYR A 686 6.82 15.82 -14.38
CA TYR A 686 6.15 16.53 -13.31
C TYR A 686 4.65 16.57 -13.64
N ARG A 687 3.83 15.89 -12.83
CA ARG A 687 2.38 16.08 -12.86
C ARG A 687 2.14 17.34 -12.05
N ALA A 688 1.63 18.39 -12.69
CA ALA A 688 1.08 19.52 -11.96
C ALA A 688 0.14 18.99 -10.86
N PRO A 689 0.17 19.55 -9.64
CA PRO A 689 -0.86 19.24 -8.67
C PRO A 689 -2.20 19.42 -9.36
N ALA A 690 -3.03 18.37 -9.32
CA ALA A 690 -4.35 18.45 -9.92
C ALA A 690 -5.04 19.65 -9.27
N LEU A 691 -5.44 20.63 -10.10
CA LEU A 691 -6.38 21.64 -9.65
C LEU A 691 -7.58 20.88 -9.10
N LEU A 692 -7.99 21.20 -7.88
CA LEU A 692 -9.16 20.57 -7.29
C LEU A 692 -10.33 20.82 -8.24
N PRO A 693 -11.09 19.78 -8.56
CA PRO A 693 -12.23 19.94 -9.46
C PRO A 693 -13.21 20.93 -8.83
N SER A 694 -13.59 21.97 -9.59
CA SER A 694 -14.79 22.73 -9.27
C SER A 694 -15.97 21.81 -9.54
N LEU A 695 -16.69 21.40 -8.50
CA LEU A 695 -17.83 20.51 -8.66
C LEU A 695 -19.09 21.33 -8.97
N THR A 696 -19.86 20.89 -9.95
CA THR A 696 -21.13 21.51 -10.34
C THR A 696 -22.21 21.21 -9.29
N GLY A 697 -22.96 22.23 -8.86
CA GLY A 697 -24.00 22.11 -7.84
C GLY A 697 -23.57 22.48 -6.41
N GLU A 698 -22.31 22.82 -6.20
CA GLU A 698 -21.87 23.54 -4.99
C GLU A 698 -22.40 24.99 -5.03
N PRO A 699 -22.71 25.62 -3.88
CA PRO A 699 -23.24 26.99 -3.84
C PRO A 699 -22.34 27.93 -4.63
N GLY A 700 -22.92 28.94 -5.30
CA GLY A 700 -22.21 29.85 -6.23
C GLY A 700 -21.14 30.77 -5.60
N GLY A 701 -20.62 30.44 -4.42
CA GLY A 701 -19.50 31.10 -3.75
C GLY A 701 -18.19 30.29 -3.85
N PRO A 702 -17.05 30.86 -3.41
CA PRO A 702 -15.76 30.20 -3.47
C PRO A 702 -15.70 28.99 -2.54
N VAL A 703 -15.33 27.83 -3.08
CA VAL A 703 -15.21 26.55 -2.37
C VAL A 703 -13.74 26.28 -2.06
N THR A 704 -13.42 25.97 -0.80
CA THR A 704 -12.04 25.63 -0.40
C THR A 704 -11.68 24.18 -0.75
N LYS A 705 -10.38 23.85 -0.67
CA LYS A 705 -9.94 22.45 -0.80
C LYS A 705 -10.59 21.55 0.23
N GLU A 706 -10.75 22.07 1.44
CA GLU A 706 -11.35 21.39 2.55
C GLU A 706 -12.84 21.13 2.27
N ASP A 707 -13.56 22.13 1.76
CA ASP A 707 -14.98 22.00 1.39
C ASP A 707 -15.21 20.95 0.29
N VAL A 708 -14.37 20.93 -0.76
CA VAL A 708 -14.44 19.89 -1.81
C VAL A 708 -14.16 18.50 -1.24
N ALA A 709 -13.15 18.36 -0.36
CA ALA A 709 -12.84 17.09 0.27
C ALA A 709 -13.99 16.60 1.17
N ASP A 710 -14.60 17.51 1.93
CA ASP A 710 -15.74 17.22 2.80
C ASP A 710 -17.01 16.89 1.98
N SER A 711 -17.21 17.52 0.81
CA SER A 711 -18.30 17.18 -0.10
C SER A 711 -18.15 15.78 -0.71
N PHE A 712 -16.91 15.36 -1.03
CA PHE A 712 -16.63 13.97 -1.40
C PHE A 712 -16.89 12.99 -0.25
N GLY A 713 -16.51 13.34 0.99
CA GLY A 713 -16.81 12.53 2.18
C GLY A 713 -18.30 12.25 2.30
N LYS A 714 -19.13 13.31 2.24
CA LYS A 714 -20.61 13.18 2.28
C LYS A 714 -21.15 12.35 1.11
N TYR A 715 -20.62 12.54 -0.08
CA TYR A 715 -21.06 11.79 -1.27
C TYR A 715 -20.76 10.28 -1.14
N PHE A 716 -19.56 9.92 -0.69
CA PHE A 716 -19.19 8.51 -0.50
C PHE A 716 -19.95 7.85 0.65
N ALA A 717 -20.33 8.62 1.68
CA ALA A 717 -21.11 8.12 2.81
C ALA A 717 -22.45 7.52 2.40
N ILE A 718 -23.05 8.00 1.30
CA ILE A 718 -24.32 7.46 0.77
C ILE A 718 -24.19 5.98 0.40
N ALA A 719 -23.12 5.59 -0.31
CA ALA A 719 -22.95 4.21 -0.77
C ALA A 719 -22.61 3.25 0.38
N GLU A 720 -21.82 3.72 1.36
CA GLU A 720 -21.42 2.95 2.54
C GLU A 720 -22.45 2.99 3.68
N ARG A 721 -23.56 3.73 3.48
CA ARG A 721 -24.58 4.02 4.49
C ARG A 721 -23.93 4.54 5.78
N ALA A 722 -22.93 5.41 5.62
CA ALA A 722 -22.05 5.86 6.70
C ALA A 722 -22.61 7.09 7.41
N GLU A 723 -22.40 7.16 8.72
CA GLU A 723 -22.82 8.28 9.56
C GLU A 723 -21.61 9.02 10.14
N PRO A 724 -21.65 10.36 10.25
CA PRO A 724 -20.58 11.12 10.85
C PRO A 724 -20.51 10.88 12.36
N LEU A 725 -19.29 10.74 12.89
CA LEU A 725 -18.99 10.60 14.31
C LEU A 725 -17.74 11.44 14.64
N PRO A 726 -17.70 12.21 15.74
CA PRO A 726 -16.48 12.91 16.15
C PRO A 726 -15.29 11.94 16.28
N VAL A 727 -14.13 12.33 15.74
CA VAL A 727 -12.93 11.48 15.76
C VAL A 727 -12.49 11.12 17.19
N SER A 728 -12.74 11.99 18.17
CA SER A 728 -12.48 11.73 19.60
C SER A 728 -13.35 10.58 20.14
N GLU A 729 -14.61 10.49 19.73
CA GLU A 729 -15.53 9.43 20.17
C GLU A 729 -15.21 8.08 19.50
N LEU A 730 -14.71 8.11 18.26
CA LEU A 730 -14.28 6.91 17.53
C LEU A 730 -13.19 6.13 18.28
N VAL A 731 -12.29 6.83 18.98
CA VAL A 731 -11.20 6.21 19.76
C VAL A 731 -11.71 5.63 21.09
N GLN A 732 -12.81 6.16 21.63
CA GLN A 732 -13.38 5.78 22.93
C GLN A 732 -14.43 4.67 22.85
N THR A 733 -14.99 4.40 21.66
CA THR A 733 -16.20 3.58 21.47
C THR A 733 -15.97 2.07 21.42
N SER A 734 -14.74 1.57 21.45
CA SER A 734 -14.51 0.13 21.32
C SER A 734 -14.59 -0.60 22.67
N ARG A 735 -15.74 -1.24 22.96
CA ARG A 735 -15.89 -2.16 24.10
C ARG A 735 -16.01 -3.59 23.59
N SER A 736 -15.17 -4.50 24.09
CA SER A 736 -15.44 -5.95 24.03
C SER A 736 -15.45 -6.47 25.46
N ASN A 737 -16.58 -7.02 25.89
CA ASN A 737 -16.79 -7.65 27.20
C ASN A 737 -16.92 -9.18 27.07
N GLY A 738 -16.28 -9.78 26.06
CA GLY A 738 -16.31 -11.22 25.85
C GLY A 738 -15.31 -11.96 26.75
N THR A 739 -15.68 -13.17 27.18
CA THR A 739 -14.73 -14.14 27.76
C THR A 739 -13.70 -14.54 26.71
N ALA A 740 -12.42 -14.64 27.08
CA ALA A 740 -11.35 -15.05 26.17
C ALA A 740 -11.69 -16.45 25.60
N PRO A 741 -11.81 -16.61 24.26
CA PRO A 741 -12.10 -17.91 23.68
C PRO A 741 -10.91 -18.86 23.89
N CYS A 742 -11.18 -20.17 23.92
CA CYS A 742 -10.13 -21.18 23.86
C CYS A 742 -9.78 -21.45 22.40
N PHE A 743 -8.51 -21.26 22.02
CA PHE A 743 -8.03 -21.46 20.66
C PHE A 743 -6.94 -22.53 20.60
N ASP A 744 -6.91 -23.22 19.46
CA ASP A 744 -5.71 -23.89 19.00
C ASP A 744 -4.74 -22.83 18.44
N GLY A 745 -3.46 -22.89 18.83
CA GLY A 745 -2.41 -22.02 18.30
C GLY A 745 -2.27 -22.09 16.79
N ASP A 746 -2.63 -23.21 16.16
CA ASP A 746 -2.59 -23.39 14.70
C ASP A 746 -3.66 -22.57 13.96
N ALA A 747 -4.65 -22.07 14.69
CA ALA A 747 -5.65 -21.15 14.14
C ALA A 747 -5.11 -19.72 13.94
N LEU A 748 -3.98 -19.37 14.57
CA LEU A 748 -3.33 -18.06 14.42
C LEU A 748 -2.36 -18.05 13.21
N PRO A 749 -2.16 -16.91 12.53
CA PRO A 749 -1.14 -16.82 11.50
C PRO A 749 0.25 -17.03 12.10
N THR A 750 1.03 -17.92 11.47
CA THR A 750 2.41 -18.18 11.88
C THR A 750 3.30 -16.95 11.70
N LEU A 751 4.39 -16.88 12.46
CA LEU A 751 5.34 -15.78 12.37
C LEU A 751 5.96 -15.67 10.96
N SER A 752 6.21 -16.81 10.29
CA SER A 752 6.70 -16.83 8.91
C SER A 752 5.67 -16.29 7.91
N ARG A 753 4.37 -16.53 8.11
CA ARG A 753 3.30 -15.92 7.32
C ARG A 753 3.21 -14.41 7.55
N LEU A 754 3.33 -13.94 8.78
CA LEU A 754 3.38 -12.51 9.07
C LEU A 754 4.58 -11.82 8.40
N ALA A 755 5.78 -12.43 8.50
CA ALA A 755 6.99 -11.93 7.84
C ALA A 755 6.81 -11.87 6.31
N SER A 756 6.25 -12.92 5.70
CA SER A 756 5.87 -12.94 4.28
C SER A 756 4.86 -11.82 3.93
N GLY A 757 3.89 -11.57 4.80
CA GLY A 757 2.92 -10.48 4.69
C GLY A 757 3.61 -9.11 4.57
N PHE A 758 4.55 -8.81 5.47
CA PHE A 758 5.36 -7.58 5.42
C PHE A 758 6.27 -7.53 4.19
N ALA A 759 6.96 -8.62 3.86
CA ALA A 759 7.83 -8.74 2.68
C ALA A 759 7.06 -8.58 1.36
N SER A 760 5.76 -8.83 1.34
CA SER A 760 4.90 -8.73 0.15
C SER A 760 4.31 -7.32 -0.08
N LEU A 761 4.53 -6.34 0.80
CA LEU A 761 4.00 -4.99 0.64
C LEU A 761 4.53 -4.32 -0.63
N GLN A 762 3.74 -3.48 -1.30
CA GLN A 762 4.19 -2.84 -2.54
C GLN A 762 4.94 -1.52 -2.24
N LYS A 763 6.15 -1.38 -2.78
CA LYS A 763 6.97 -0.16 -2.73
C LYS A 763 6.33 0.97 -3.57
N GLY A 764 6.57 2.22 -3.20
CA GLY A 764 6.16 3.42 -3.92
C GLY A 764 4.64 3.66 -3.92
N ARG A 765 3.92 3.07 -2.97
CA ARG A 765 2.48 3.28 -2.75
C ARG A 765 2.25 4.38 -1.72
N ALA A 766 1.11 5.06 -1.82
CA ALA A 766 0.71 6.07 -0.84
C ALA A 766 0.50 5.41 0.54
N PRO A 767 1.03 6.00 1.63
CA PRO A 767 0.86 5.50 2.99
C PRO A 767 -0.57 5.75 3.51
N GLY A 768 -0.88 5.16 4.66
CA GLY A 768 -2.09 5.46 5.43
C GLY A 768 -2.02 6.80 6.17
N LEU A 769 -2.85 6.97 7.19
CA LEU A 769 -2.92 8.17 8.03
C LEU A 769 -1.61 8.43 8.78
N SER A 770 -0.91 7.38 9.21
CA SER A 770 0.38 7.48 9.91
C SER A 770 1.46 8.16 9.07
N GLY A 771 1.33 8.12 7.74
CA GLY A 771 2.36 8.59 6.81
C GLY A 771 3.54 7.64 6.64
N ILE A 772 3.52 6.44 7.25
CA ILE A 772 4.61 5.46 7.20
C ILE A 772 4.55 4.68 5.87
N PRO A 773 5.60 4.73 5.03
CA PRO A 773 5.60 4.06 3.74
C PRO A 773 5.88 2.55 3.87
N SER A 774 5.39 1.76 2.90
CA SER A 774 5.61 0.31 2.83
C SER A 774 7.07 -0.12 2.94
N GLU A 775 8.00 0.72 2.49
CA GLU A 775 9.44 0.47 2.51
C GLU A 775 9.99 0.34 3.92
N VAL A 776 9.43 1.07 4.90
CA VAL A 776 9.80 0.91 6.31
C VAL A 776 9.45 -0.50 6.76
N PHE A 777 8.23 -0.93 6.46
CA PHE A 777 7.74 -2.26 6.81
C PHE A 777 8.45 -3.41 6.09
N ARG A 778 9.10 -3.14 4.95
CA ARG A 778 9.88 -4.12 4.19
C ARG A 778 11.34 -4.18 4.56
N SER A 779 11.84 -3.26 5.39
CA SER A 779 13.26 -3.18 5.73
C SER A 779 13.73 -4.36 6.56
N ASN A 780 12.87 -4.84 7.47
CA ASN A 780 13.10 -6.01 8.30
C ASN A 780 11.77 -6.74 8.60
N PRO A 781 11.22 -7.48 7.63
CA PRO A 781 9.89 -8.07 7.74
C PRO A 781 9.75 -9.06 8.90
N MET A 782 10.80 -9.84 9.17
CA MET A 782 10.81 -10.83 10.25
C MET A 782 10.81 -10.17 11.64
N LEU A 783 11.59 -9.11 11.85
CA LEU A 783 11.55 -8.38 13.13
C LEU A 783 10.19 -7.70 13.34
N LEU A 784 9.63 -7.12 12.29
CA LEU A 784 8.29 -6.52 12.36
C LEU A 784 7.22 -7.58 12.63
N ALA A 785 7.35 -8.79 12.07
CA ALA A 785 6.46 -9.90 12.42
C ALA A 785 6.50 -10.21 13.93
N ILE A 786 7.68 -10.18 14.57
CA ILE A 786 7.82 -10.37 16.02
C ILE A 786 7.10 -9.26 16.81
N HIS A 787 7.22 -8.00 16.39
CA HIS A 787 6.55 -6.88 17.06
C HIS A 787 5.03 -6.86 16.85
N TYR A 788 4.54 -7.28 15.69
CA TYR A 788 3.10 -7.27 15.36
C TYR A 788 2.37 -8.57 15.71
N PHE A 789 3.06 -9.69 15.93
CA PHE A 789 2.43 -10.94 16.39
C PHE A 789 1.64 -10.74 17.70
N PRO A 790 2.16 -10.07 18.75
CA PRO A 790 1.36 -9.77 19.94
C PRO A 790 0.14 -8.89 19.66
N VAL A 791 0.17 -7.99 18.67
CA VAL A 791 -1.02 -7.21 18.27
C VAL A 791 -2.11 -8.14 17.74
N VAL A 792 -1.74 -9.11 16.91
CA VAL A 792 -2.66 -10.13 16.38
C VAL A 792 -3.23 -11.00 17.51
N CYS A 793 -2.38 -11.45 18.46
CA CYS A 793 -2.86 -12.20 19.62
C CYS A 793 -3.82 -11.38 20.49
N LYS A 794 -3.50 -10.11 20.76
CA LYS A 794 -4.39 -9.18 21.49
C LYS A 794 -5.74 -9.06 20.78
N LEU A 795 -5.72 -8.82 19.47
CA LEU A 795 -6.90 -8.75 18.62
C LEU A 795 -7.74 -10.02 18.68
N LEU A 796 -7.14 -11.22 18.65
CA LEU A 796 -7.92 -12.45 18.64
C LEU A 796 -8.47 -12.81 20.03
N LEU A 797 -7.68 -12.60 21.09
CA LEU A 797 -7.97 -13.10 22.43
C LEU A 797 -8.82 -12.18 23.29
N ARG A 798 -8.69 -10.85 23.16
CA ARG A 798 -9.33 -9.92 24.10
C ARG A 798 -9.77 -8.58 23.53
N ASP A 799 -9.02 -8.01 22.60
CA ASP A 799 -9.16 -6.61 22.19
C ASP A 799 -9.98 -6.50 20.89
N PRO A 800 -10.63 -5.36 20.64
CA PRO A 800 -11.11 -5.00 19.32
C PRO A 800 -9.92 -4.90 18.34
N SER A 801 -10.23 -4.86 17.04
CA SER A 801 -9.21 -4.50 16.05
C SER A 801 -8.70 -3.08 16.34
N PRO A 802 -7.37 -2.83 16.24
CA PRO A 802 -6.81 -1.50 16.38
C PRO A 802 -7.62 -0.47 15.60
N VAL A 803 -7.93 0.69 16.19
CA VAL A 803 -8.73 1.72 15.49
C VAL A 803 -8.07 2.15 14.17
N GLN A 804 -6.73 2.16 14.13
CA GLN A 804 -5.90 2.42 12.96
C GLN A 804 -6.08 1.39 11.83
N TRP A 805 -6.55 0.18 12.15
CA TRP A 805 -6.75 -0.90 11.20
C TRP A 805 -8.20 -1.01 10.70
N ARG A 806 -9.15 -0.37 11.39
CA ARG A 806 -10.57 -0.36 11.00
C ARG A 806 -10.92 0.74 9.98
N GLY A 807 -10.01 1.67 9.71
CA GLY A 807 -10.29 2.79 8.81
C GLY A 807 -9.05 3.55 8.36
N GLY A 808 -9.26 4.62 7.60
CA GLY A 808 -8.15 5.40 7.04
C GLY A 808 -8.57 6.66 6.29
N LEU A 809 -7.67 7.16 5.44
CA LEU A 809 -7.93 8.32 4.59
C LEU A 809 -8.63 7.91 3.29
N SER A 810 -9.82 8.44 3.02
CA SER A 810 -10.54 8.24 1.76
C SER A 810 -10.10 9.27 0.72
N VAL A 811 -9.54 8.81 -0.39
CA VAL A 811 -9.06 9.68 -1.47
C VAL A 811 -9.95 9.54 -2.70
N SER A 812 -10.40 10.68 -3.24
CA SER A 812 -11.17 10.75 -4.49
C SER A 812 -10.27 10.55 -5.71
N VAL A 813 -10.49 9.48 -6.47
CA VAL A 813 -9.75 9.16 -7.70
C VAL A 813 -10.65 9.31 -8.92
N PRO A 814 -10.26 10.10 -9.95
CA PRO A 814 -11.05 10.25 -11.17
C PRO A 814 -11.27 8.92 -11.90
N LYS A 815 -12.48 8.71 -12.43
CA LYS A 815 -12.82 7.63 -13.34
C LYS A 815 -12.49 8.06 -14.78
N PRO A 816 -11.78 7.23 -15.56
CA PRO A 816 -11.49 7.55 -16.96
C PRO A 816 -12.77 7.83 -17.77
N GLY A 817 -12.77 8.91 -18.57
CA GLY A 817 -13.87 9.22 -19.50
C GLY A 817 -15.18 9.69 -18.83
N LYS A 818 -15.19 9.96 -17.53
CA LYS A 818 -16.33 10.54 -16.81
C LYS A 818 -16.11 12.04 -16.55
N PRO A 819 -17.18 12.83 -16.38
CA PRO A 819 -17.08 14.26 -16.11
C PRO A 819 -16.26 14.53 -14.83
N GLY A 820 -15.21 15.35 -14.94
CA GLY A 820 -14.30 15.65 -13.84
C GLY A 820 -14.85 16.68 -12.83
N ASP A 821 -16.00 17.25 -13.13
CA ASP A 821 -16.72 18.31 -12.43
C ASP A 821 -17.97 17.79 -11.70
N LEU A 822 -18.15 16.48 -11.60
CA LEU A 822 -19.25 15.82 -10.89
C LEU A 822 -18.72 14.73 -9.95
N HIS A 823 -19.32 14.57 -8.76
CA HIS A 823 -18.93 13.52 -7.81
C HIS A 823 -18.98 12.11 -8.42
N GLN A 824 -19.97 11.86 -9.30
CA GLN A 824 -20.16 10.58 -10.00
C GLN A 824 -18.94 10.18 -10.86
N GLY A 825 -18.15 11.16 -11.30
CA GLY A 825 -16.91 10.98 -12.04
C GLY A 825 -15.74 10.48 -11.20
N TYR A 826 -15.91 10.31 -9.88
CA TYR A 826 -14.86 9.87 -8.97
C TYR A 826 -15.23 8.56 -8.27
N ARG A 827 -14.20 7.86 -7.78
CA ARG A 827 -14.32 6.73 -6.85
C ARG A 827 -13.54 7.04 -5.58
N ALA A 828 -14.08 6.62 -4.44
CA ALA A 828 -13.30 6.55 -3.21
C ALA A 828 -12.21 5.49 -3.36
N ILE A 829 -11.07 5.69 -2.72
CA ILE A 829 -10.10 4.64 -2.43
C ILE A 829 -9.59 4.90 -1.02
N MET A 830 -9.74 3.90 -0.15
CA MET A 830 -9.26 4.02 1.22
C MET A 830 -7.75 3.71 1.28
N LEU A 831 -6.99 4.63 1.86
CA LEU A 831 -5.58 4.45 2.19
C LEU A 831 -5.46 3.87 3.60
N LEU A 832 -5.38 2.55 3.67
CA LEU A 832 -5.10 1.82 4.91
C LEU A 832 -3.61 1.79 5.27
N GLU A 833 -3.35 1.60 6.55
CA GLU A 833 -2.01 1.43 7.11
C GLU A 833 -1.26 0.22 6.53
N GLY A 834 0.06 0.36 6.42
CA GLY A 834 0.92 -0.67 5.80
C GLY A 834 1.03 -1.95 6.62
N ASP A 835 1.02 -1.83 7.95
CA ASP A 835 0.98 -2.95 8.90
C ASP A 835 -0.32 -3.74 8.82
N ASN A 836 -1.48 -3.09 8.79
CA ASN A 836 -2.78 -3.74 8.57
C ASN A 836 -2.78 -4.51 7.25
N LYS A 837 -2.29 -3.88 6.17
CA LYS A 837 -2.15 -4.54 4.87
C LYS A 837 -1.27 -5.78 4.95
N ALA A 838 -0.18 -5.76 5.71
CA ALA A 838 0.71 -6.90 5.87
C ALA A 838 0.02 -8.06 6.59
N VAL A 839 -0.66 -7.78 7.72
CA VAL A 839 -1.41 -8.78 8.48
C VAL A 839 -2.53 -9.40 7.63
N GLN A 840 -3.30 -8.57 6.93
CA GLN A 840 -4.33 -9.02 6.01
C GLN A 840 -3.78 -9.95 4.92
N LYS A 841 -2.61 -9.62 4.36
CA LYS A 841 -1.95 -10.48 3.36
C LYS A 841 -1.44 -11.80 3.95
N ALA A 842 -1.01 -11.81 5.21
CA ALA A 842 -0.57 -13.03 5.89
C ALA A 842 -1.72 -14.01 6.11
N VAL A 843 -2.93 -13.51 6.40
CA VAL A 843 -4.14 -14.30 6.65
C VAL A 843 -4.86 -14.70 5.35
N ARG A 844 -4.70 -13.90 4.28
CA ARG A 844 -5.39 -14.08 2.99
C ARG A 844 -5.41 -15.51 2.45
N PRO A 845 -4.30 -16.28 2.45
CA PRO A 845 -4.32 -17.64 1.89
C PRO A 845 -5.34 -18.56 2.56
N GLN A 846 -5.46 -18.53 3.88
CA GLN A 846 -6.40 -19.36 4.63
C GLN A 846 -7.86 -18.98 4.31
N LEU A 847 -8.12 -17.70 4.07
CA LEU A 847 -9.45 -17.23 3.65
C LEU A 847 -9.80 -17.67 2.21
N LEU A 848 -8.80 -17.77 1.33
CA LEU A 848 -9.00 -18.26 -0.04
C LEU A 848 -9.31 -19.77 -0.07
N GLU A 849 -8.81 -20.55 0.88
CA GLU A 849 -9.13 -21.98 1.04
C GLU A 849 -10.59 -22.22 1.45
N ALA A 850 -11.21 -21.26 2.14
CA ALA A 850 -12.62 -21.32 2.50
C ALA A 850 -13.57 -20.91 1.35
N LEU A 851 -13.08 -20.18 0.35
CA LEU A 851 -13.91 -19.65 -0.73
C LEU A 851 -14.66 -20.74 -1.52
N PRO A 852 -14.08 -21.90 -1.88
CA PRO A 852 -14.82 -22.98 -2.52
C PRO A 852 -15.94 -23.60 -1.67
N ARG A 853 -15.90 -23.45 -0.34
CA ARG A 853 -16.93 -23.98 0.57
C ARG A 853 -18.15 -23.06 0.66
N LEU A 854 -17.94 -21.75 0.52
CA LEU A 854 -18.98 -20.72 0.64
C LEU A 854 -19.45 -20.14 -0.71
N GLY A 855 -18.66 -20.33 -1.76
CA GLY A 855 -18.88 -19.76 -3.09
C GLY A 855 -19.07 -20.80 -4.18
N THR A 856 -19.14 -20.34 -5.42
CA THR A 856 -19.28 -21.21 -6.60
C THR A 856 -17.94 -21.37 -7.35
N PRO A 857 -17.76 -22.48 -8.09
CA PRO A 857 -16.62 -22.65 -9.00
C PRO A 857 -16.51 -21.54 -10.06
N ASP A 858 -17.62 -20.86 -10.38
CA ASP A 858 -17.73 -19.80 -11.38
C ASP A 858 -17.21 -18.43 -10.89
N GLN A 859 -16.92 -18.29 -9.60
CA GLN A 859 -16.24 -17.11 -9.05
C GLN A 859 -14.75 -17.17 -9.36
N MET A 860 -14.33 -16.37 -10.34
CA MET A 860 -12.95 -16.35 -10.85
C MET A 860 -12.17 -15.11 -10.38
N GLY A 861 -12.85 -14.02 -10.05
CA GLY A 861 -12.23 -12.78 -9.57
C GLY A 861 -11.50 -12.96 -8.22
N GLY A 862 -10.34 -12.32 -8.05
CA GLY A 862 -9.61 -12.31 -6.78
C GLY A 862 -8.89 -13.62 -6.40
N ARG A 863 -8.98 -14.67 -7.24
CA ARG A 863 -8.40 -15.99 -6.99
C ARG A 863 -7.08 -16.20 -7.75
N PRO A 864 -6.06 -16.82 -7.12
CA PRO A 864 -4.84 -17.21 -7.82
C PRO A 864 -5.12 -18.19 -8.97
N GLY A 865 -4.38 -18.07 -10.07
CA GLY A 865 -4.49 -18.97 -11.24
C GLY A 865 -5.59 -18.59 -12.24
N PHE A 866 -6.50 -17.69 -11.90
CA PHE A 866 -7.55 -17.21 -12.80
C PHE A 866 -7.15 -15.93 -13.52
N THR A 867 -7.54 -15.81 -14.79
CA THR A 867 -7.28 -14.62 -15.61
C THR A 867 -8.58 -13.95 -16.01
N LEU A 868 -8.53 -12.63 -16.21
CA LEU A 868 -9.67 -11.82 -16.69
C LEU A 868 -10.27 -12.37 -18.00
N SER A 869 -9.47 -13.05 -18.82
CA SER A 869 -9.93 -13.65 -20.07
C SER A 869 -10.79 -14.89 -19.92
N LEU A 870 -10.73 -15.60 -18.78
CA LEU A 870 -11.44 -16.87 -18.62
C LEU A 870 -12.96 -16.71 -18.60
N PRO A 871 -13.57 -15.76 -17.84
CA PRO A 871 -15.01 -15.52 -17.91
C PRO A 871 -15.48 -15.17 -19.34
N ALA A 872 -14.72 -14.33 -20.05
CA ALA A 872 -15.04 -13.96 -21.43
C ALA A 872 -14.94 -15.17 -22.40
N ALA A 873 -14.02 -16.10 -22.14
CA ALA A 873 -13.90 -17.34 -22.91
C ALA A 873 -15.11 -18.27 -22.68
N CYS A 874 -15.61 -18.37 -21.44
CA CYS A 874 -16.83 -19.12 -21.11
C CYS A 874 -18.04 -18.58 -21.90
N VAL A 875 -18.22 -17.26 -21.91
CA VAL A 875 -19.29 -16.60 -22.69
C VAL A 875 -19.20 -16.95 -24.18
N LYS A 876 -18.00 -16.86 -24.78
CA LYS A 876 -17.79 -17.18 -26.20
C LYS A 876 -18.03 -18.66 -26.50
N ALA A 877 -17.57 -19.56 -25.63
CA ALA A 877 -17.78 -21.00 -25.76
C ALA A 877 -19.27 -21.36 -25.74
N HIS A 878 -20.04 -20.72 -24.85
CA HIS A 878 -21.49 -20.87 -24.79
C HIS A 878 -22.19 -20.46 -26.10
N LEU A 879 -21.89 -19.25 -26.59
CA LEU A 879 -22.48 -18.75 -27.84
C LEU A 879 -22.12 -19.64 -29.05
N ALA A 880 -20.86 -20.09 -29.13
CA ALA A 880 -20.42 -21.03 -30.16
C ALA A 880 -21.16 -22.37 -30.05
N ASN A 881 -21.39 -22.86 -28.83
CA ASN A 881 -22.13 -24.10 -28.58
C ASN A 881 -23.60 -23.98 -29.00
N LEU A 882 -24.31 -22.92 -28.62
CA LEU A 882 -25.70 -22.66 -29.04
C LEU A 882 -25.83 -22.69 -30.56
N LYS A 883 -24.91 -22.03 -31.27
CA LYS A 883 -24.86 -22.02 -32.73
C LYS A 883 -24.61 -23.42 -33.30
N ARG A 884 -23.63 -24.15 -32.77
CA ARG A 884 -23.29 -25.52 -33.21
C ARG A 884 -24.45 -26.49 -33.02
N THR A 885 -25.16 -26.42 -31.91
CA THR A 885 -26.30 -27.31 -31.61
C THR A 885 -27.64 -26.79 -32.15
N LYS A 886 -27.64 -25.65 -32.86
CA LYS A 886 -28.85 -24.95 -33.32
C LYS A 886 -29.86 -24.64 -32.20
N ALA A 887 -29.37 -24.54 -30.96
CA ALA A 887 -30.18 -24.19 -29.80
C ALA A 887 -30.23 -22.67 -29.64
N SER A 888 -31.30 -22.17 -29.02
CA SER A 888 -31.43 -20.76 -28.67
C SER A 888 -31.05 -20.52 -27.22
N GLY A 889 -30.71 -19.27 -26.90
CA GLY A 889 -30.34 -18.88 -25.56
C GLY A 889 -29.93 -17.42 -25.48
N ALA A 890 -29.36 -17.04 -24.34
CA ALA A 890 -28.92 -15.68 -24.09
C ALA A 890 -27.70 -15.64 -23.16
N VAL A 891 -27.08 -14.47 -23.12
CA VAL A 891 -26.12 -14.07 -22.11
C VAL A 891 -26.66 -12.81 -21.45
N ILE A 892 -26.77 -12.81 -20.12
CA ILE A 892 -27.17 -11.63 -19.34
C ILE A 892 -25.94 -11.12 -18.62
N PHE A 893 -25.55 -9.88 -18.88
CA PHE A 893 -24.46 -9.20 -18.18
C PHE A 893 -25.05 -8.34 -17.07
N ILE A 894 -24.49 -8.43 -15.87
CA ILE A 894 -24.93 -7.66 -14.70
C ILE A 894 -23.78 -6.76 -14.22
N ASP A 895 -24.07 -5.46 -14.09
CA ASP A 895 -23.22 -4.46 -13.42
C ASP A 895 -23.89 -4.07 -12.10
N SER A 896 -23.21 -4.30 -10.97
CA SER A 896 -23.74 -3.94 -9.64
C SER A 896 -23.27 -2.53 -9.24
N ALA A 897 -24.20 -1.65 -8.89
CA ALA A 897 -23.87 -0.27 -8.55
C ALA A 897 -23.12 -0.19 -7.21
N ALA A 898 -21.88 0.32 -7.24
CA ALA A 898 -21.04 0.53 -6.06
C ALA A 898 -20.90 -0.71 -5.15
N ALA A 899 -20.80 -1.90 -5.75
CA ALA A 899 -20.96 -3.19 -5.07
C ALA A 899 -20.15 -3.33 -3.78
N TYR A 900 -18.85 -3.02 -3.83
CA TYR A 900 -17.96 -3.12 -2.68
C TYR A 900 -18.29 -2.17 -1.52
N TYR A 901 -18.98 -1.06 -1.78
CA TYR A 901 -19.37 -0.06 -0.76
C TYR A 901 -20.73 -0.40 -0.14
N SER A 902 -21.63 -0.98 -0.94
CA SER A 902 -23.04 -1.14 -0.58
C SER A 902 -23.39 -2.53 -0.01
N ILE A 903 -22.57 -3.56 -0.27
CA ILE A 903 -22.90 -4.94 0.13
C ILE A 903 -23.11 -5.06 1.65
N ALA A 904 -24.13 -5.81 2.06
CA ALA A 904 -24.41 -6.08 3.47
C ALA A 904 -23.33 -7.00 4.06
N LYS A 905 -22.41 -6.43 4.85
CA LYS A 905 -21.28 -7.14 5.47
C LYS A 905 -21.67 -8.03 6.65
N ASP A 906 -22.89 -7.86 7.17
CA ASP A 906 -23.47 -8.51 8.35
C ASP A 906 -23.36 -10.04 8.33
N PHE A 907 -23.42 -10.66 7.15
CA PHE A 907 -23.22 -12.09 6.98
C PHE A 907 -21.88 -12.59 7.56
N LEU A 908 -20.81 -11.82 7.35
CA LEU A 908 -19.47 -12.09 7.90
C LEU A 908 -19.19 -11.35 9.21
N ALA A 909 -19.77 -10.16 9.40
CA ALA A 909 -19.43 -9.27 10.51
C ALA A 909 -20.10 -9.67 11.83
N LEU A 910 -21.26 -10.33 11.80
CA LEU A 910 -21.99 -10.74 13.00
C LEU A 910 -21.53 -12.13 13.49
N THR A 911 -21.41 -12.27 14.81
CA THR A 911 -21.24 -13.55 15.50
C THR A 911 -22.50 -14.40 15.43
N TRP A 912 -22.36 -15.69 15.75
CA TRP A 912 -23.50 -16.60 15.82
C TRP A 912 -24.55 -16.08 16.81
N GLU A 913 -24.14 -15.64 17.99
CA GLU A 913 -25.02 -15.12 19.04
C GLU A 913 -25.72 -13.83 18.59
N GLN A 914 -24.99 -12.92 17.94
CA GLN A 914 -25.56 -11.71 17.36
C GLN A 914 -26.57 -11.99 16.25
N LYS A 915 -26.40 -13.10 15.50
CA LYS A 915 -27.38 -13.56 14.51
C LYS A 915 -28.64 -14.17 15.14
N GLN A 916 -28.70 -14.32 16.47
CA GLN A 916 -29.93 -14.70 17.19
C GLN A 916 -30.61 -13.51 17.88
N ASP A 917 -29.92 -12.38 18.02
CA ASP A 917 -30.42 -11.17 18.65
C ASP A 917 -31.40 -10.42 17.73
N GLU A 918 -32.69 -10.51 18.06
CA GLU A 918 -33.76 -9.90 17.27
C GLU A 918 -33.67 -8.38 17.22
N GLU A 919 -33.29 -7.72 18.32
CA GLU A 919 -33.23 -6.26 18.38
C GLU A 919 -32.07 -5.73 17.53
N LEU A 920 -30.91 -6.38 17.65
CA LEU A 920 -29.73 -6.06 16.85
C LEU A 920 -30.02 -6.26 15.35
N LEU A 921 -30.54 -7.42 14.96
CA LEU A 921 -30.84 -7.71 13.56
C LEU A 921 -31.88 -6.74 12.98
N ARG A 922 -32.88 -6.36 13.78
CA ARG A 922 -33.88 -5.36 13.38
C ARG A 922 -33.26 -3.99 13.16
N ALA A 923 -32.36 -3.56 14.04
CA ALA A 923 -31.62 -2.30 13.89
C ALA A 923 -30.72 -2.33 12.64
N ARG A 924 -30.05 -3.46 12.39
CA ARG A 924 -29.22 -3.66 11.18
C ARG A 924 -30.06 -3.67 9.90
N ALA A 925 -31.21 -4.34 9.89
CA ALA A 925 -32.11 -4.37 8.75
C ALA A 925 -32.62 -2.97 8.38
N ARG A 926 -33.04 -2.16 9.37
CA ARG A 926 -33.47 -0.76 9.15
C ARG A 926 -32.36 0.14 8.61
N ALA A 927 -31.10 -0.15 8.94
CA ALA A 927 -29.97 0.60 8.42
C ALA A 927 -29.69 0.30 6.93
N ILE A 928 -30.19 -0.81 6.39
CA ILE A 928 -29.90 -1.28 5.03
C ILE A 928 -31.13 -1.11 4.10
N PHE A 929 -32.33 -1.34 4.64
CA PHE A 929 -33.58 -1.41 3.89
C PHE A 929 -34.68 -0.52 4.49
N ASP A 930 -35.31 0.29 3.65
CA ASP A 930 -36.48 1.08 4.03
C ASP A 930 -37.77 0.22 4.07
N ASP A 931 -37.87 -0.78 3.19
CA ASP A 931 -39.04 -1.66 3.09
C ASP A 931 -39.05 -2.74 4.20
N ARG A 932 -40.23 -2.96 4.80
CA ARG A 932 -40.38 -3.89 5.93
C ARG A 932 -40.27 -5.36 5.52
N GLY A 933 -40.76 -5.73 4.34
CA GLY A 933 -40.64 -7.11 3.84
C GLY A 933 -39.19 -7.50 3.63
N LEU A 934 -38.41 -6.63 2.97
CA LEU A 934 -36.96 -6.81 2.81
C LEU A 934 -36.21 -6.87 4.14
N GLN A 935 -36.63 -6.11 5.14
CA GLN A 935 -36.07 -6.22 6.49
C GLN A 935 -36.32 -7.61 7.08
N ASP A 936 -37.54 -8.14 7.00
CA ASP A 936 -37.88 -9.47 7.52
C ASP A 936 -37.10 -10.59 6.80
N ASP A 937 -36.98 -10.51 5.46
CA ASP A 937 -36.19 -11.47 4.69
C ASP A 937 -34.71 -11.43 5.06
N PHE A 938 -34.14 -10.23 5.20
CA PHE A 938 -32.74 -10.06 5.58
C PHE A 938 -32.44 -10.71 6.93
N ILE A 939 -33.33 -10.53 7.90
CA ILE A 939 -33.22 -11.16 9.23
C ILE A 939 -33.28 -12.69 9.11
N SER A 940 -34.24 -13.21 8.34
CA SER A 940 -34.38 -14.65 8.08
C SER A 940 -33.13 -15.24 7.41
N ILE A 941 -32.60 -14.54 6.41
CA ILE A 941 -31.38 -14.90 5.66
C ILE A 941 -30.16 -14.95 6.58
N LEU A 942 -30.01 -13.99 7.49
CA LEU A 942 -28.91 -13.95 8.45
C LEU A 942 -29.01 -15.09 9.47
N ARG A 943 -30.19 -15.29 10.08
CA ARG A 943 -30.46 -16.38 11.02
C ARG A 943 -30.19 -17.75 10.40
N GLY A 944 -30.69 -17.97 9.19
CA GLY A 944 -30.49 -19.23 8.45
C GLY A 944 -29.06 -19.47 7.97
N SER A 945 -28.16 -18.50 8.14
CA SER A 945 -26.73 -18.61 7.78
C SER A 945 -25.80 -18.48 8.99
N ALA A 946 -26.31 -18.76 10.18
CA ALA A 946 -25.51 -18.68 11.40
C ALA A 946 -24.35 -19.69 11.37
N ASP A 947 -24.59 -20.87 10.79
CA ASP A 947 -23.63 -21.98 10.79
C ASP A 947 -22.74 -22.03 9.54
N ASP A 948 -23.19 -21.51 8.39
CA ASP A 948 -22.44 -21.52 7.11
C ASP A 948 -20.98 -21.06 7.27
N VAL A 949 -20.78 -19.94 7.97
CA VAL A 949 -19.46 -19.33 8.18
C VAL A 949 -18.61 -20.18 9.12
N SER A 950 -19.22 -20.73 10.17
CA SER A 950 -18.56 -21.56 11.18
C SER A 950 -18.14 -22.93 10.63
N GLU A 951 -18.89 -23.48 9.68
CA GLU A 951 -18.53 -24.71 8.95
C GLU A 951 -17.37 -24.47 7.97
N ALA A 952 -17.31 -23.30 7.35
CA ALA A 952 -16.31 -22.99 6.35
C ALA A 952 -14.98 -22.47 6.90
N LEU A 953 -15.00 -21.72 8.02
CA LEU A 953 -13.86 -21.02 8.59
C LEU A 953 -13.55 -21.43 10.03
N PRO A 954 -12.28 -21.63 10.39
CA PRO A 954 -11.87 -21.78 11.79
C PRO A 954 -12.28 -20.57 12.66
N PRO A 955 -12.57 -20.76 13.96
CA PRO A 955 -13.04 -19.70 14.86
C PRO A 955 -12.14 -18.45 14.91
N ALA A 956 -10.82 -18.63 14.83
CA ALA A 956 -9.88 -17.50 14.83
C ALA A 956 -9.99 -16.64 13.56
N LEU A 957 -10.18 -17.26 12.38
CA LEU A 957 -10.36 -16.53 11.12
C LEU A 957 -11.70 -15.82 11.06
N GLN A 958 -12.76 -16.46 11.58
CA GLN A 958 -14.06 -15.84 11.75
C GLN A 958 -13.96 -14.60 12.66
N THR A 959 -13.33 -14.74 13.83
CA THR A 959 -13.09 -13.64 14.77
C THR A 959 -12.28 -12.51 14.12
N PHE A 960 -11.25 -12.85 13.35
CA PHE A 960 -10.44 -11.88 12.63
C PHE A 960 -11.28 -11.08 11.63
N LEU A 961 -12.07 -11.76 10.76
CA LEU A 961 -12.94 -11.10 9.77
C LEU A 961 -13.98 -10.21 10.44
N GLN A 962 -14.64 -10.71 11.49
CA GLN A 962 -15.63 -9.96 12.25
C GLN A 962 -15.03 -8.67 12.79
N LYS A 963 -13.87 -8.74 13.45
CA LYS A 963 -13.19 -7.56 14.01
C LYS A 963 -12.63 -6.60 12.96
N GLN A 964 -12.32 -7.08 11.75
CA GLN A 964 -11.92 -6.21 10.63
C GLN A 964 -13.11 -5.46 10.01
N LEU A 965 -14.30 -6.04 10.05
CA LEU A 965 -15.53 -5.44 9.51
C LEU A 965 -16.33 -4.67 10.56
N ASP A 966 -16.04 -4.86 11.85
CA ASP A 966 -16.63 -4.13 12.96
C ASP A 966 -16.27 -2.65 12.89
N GLN A 967 -17.29 -1.78 12.87
CA GLN A 967 -17.15 -0.32 12.92
C GLN A 967 -16.05 0.24 11.98
N THR A 968 -16.08 -0.13 10.71
CA THR A 968 -15.18 0.43 9.69
C THR A 968 -15.43 1.92 9.48
N TRP A 969 -14.40 2.73 9.26
CA TRP A 969 -14.54 4.19 9.17
C TRP A 969 -13.59 4.84 8.16
N TYR A 970 -13.86 6.07 7.76
CA TYR A 970 -12.90 6.88 6.99
C TYR A 970 -13.02 8.38 7.29
N ILE A 971 -11.95 9.13 6.97
CA ILE A 971 -11.94 10.60 6.92
C ILE A 971 -11.55 11.07 5.51
N SER A 972 -12.06 12.21 5.06
CA SER A 972 -11.73 12.83 3.77
C SER A 972 -10.40 13.62 3.80
N ARG A 973 -10.01 14.08 4.99
CA ARG A 973 -8.79 14.86 5.25
C ARG A 973 -8.29 14.62 6.67
N VAL A 974 -6.99 14.79 6.87
CA VAL A 974 -6.29 14.47 8.14
C VAL A 974 -6.64 15.39 9.31
N ASP A 975 -7.21 16.56 9.03
CA ASP A 975 -7.72 17.54 9.99
C ASP A 975 -9.26 17.55 10.07
N ALA A 976 -9.93 16.54 9.53
CA ALA A 976 -11.38 16.40 9.61
C ALA A 976 -11.83 16.28 11.06
N ALA A 977 -12.92 16.98 11.39
CA ALA A 977 -13.50 16.92 12.74
C ALA A 977 -14.25 15.61 12.99
N GLU A 978 -14.85 15.05 11.95
CA GLU A 978 -15.71 13.88 11.98
C GLU A 978 -15.14 12.78 11.07
N ALA A 979 -15.30 11.54 11.51
CA ALA A 979 -15.10 10.34 10.72
C ALA A 979 -16.46 9.78 10.28
N TYR A 980 -16.54 9.25 9.07
CA TYR A 980 -17.72 8.55 8.57
C TYR A 980 -17.61 7.07 8.94
N VAL A 981 -18.51 6.60 9.80
CA VAL A 981 -18.57 5.20 10.25
C VAL A 981 -19.50 4.41 9.34
N ALA A 982 -18.93 3.51 8.55
CA ALA A 982 -19.62 2.76 7.51
C ALA A 982 -20.45 1.59 8.07
N LYS A 983 -21.73 1.57 7.69
CA LYS A 983 -22.67 0.49 8.06
C LYS A 983 -22.66 -0.65 7.05
N SER A 984 -22.21 -0.43 5.81
CA SER A 984 -22.07 -1.49 4.80
C SER A 984 -20.71 -1.45 4.09
N GLY A 985 -20.47 -2.43 3.22
CA GLY A 985 -19.28 -2.49 2.37
C GLY A 985 -18.09 -3.24 2.97
N THR A 986 -17.10 -3.52 2.12
CA THR A 986 -15.88 -4.29 2.46
C THR A 986 -14.59 -3.47 2.38
N ALA A 987 -14.72 -2.15 2.47
CA ALA A 987 -13.60 -1.21 2.58
C ALA A 987 -12.58 -1.27 1.38
N PRO A 988 -12.97 -0.76 0.19
CA PRO A 988 -12.14 -0.82 -1.02
C PRO A 988 -10.73 -0.24 -0.86
N GLY A 989 -9.73 -1.04 -1.25
CA GLY A 989 -8.31 -0.73 -1.04
C GLY A 989 -7.63 -1.63 -0.01
N ALA A 990 -8.42 -2.39 0.78
CA ALA A 990 -7.93 -3.43 1.67
C ALA A 990 -7.49 -4.70 0.90
N PRO A 991 -6.39 -5.36 1.29
CA PRO A 991 -5.98 -6.65 0.72
C PRO A 991 -6.97 -7.79 0.91
N LEU A 992 -8.01 -7.66 1.74
CA LEU A 992 -9.07 -8.66 1.88
C LEU A 992 -10.42 -8.24 1.28
N ALA A 993 -10.56 -7.02 0.76
CA ALA A 993 -11.86 -6.49 0.33
C ALA A 993 -12.56 -7.38 -0.72
N ASP A 994 -11.79 -7.93 -1.66
CA ASP A 994 -12.24 -8.83 -2.73
C ASP A 994 -12.59 -10.23 -2.23
N VAL A 995 -11.83 -10.76 -1.27
CA VAL A 995 -12.13 -12.07 -0.66
C VAL A 995 -13.38 -11.96 0.20
N MET A 996 -13.48 -10.94 1.05
CA MET A 996 -14.68 -10.68 1.87
C MET A 996 -15.91 -10.46 0.99
N PHE A 997 -15.79 -9.70 -0.09
CA PHE A 997 -16.86 -9.53 -1.06
C PHE A 997 -17.27 -10.88 -1.68
N SER A 998 -16.30 -11.66 -2.17
CA SER A 998 -16.56 -12.95 -2.81
C SER A 998 -17.22 -13.96 -1.87
N LEU A 999 -16.86 -13.97 -0.58
CA LEU A 999 -17.48 -14.84 0.42
C LEU A 999 -18.96 -14.52 0.65
N ILE A 1000 -19.35 -13.24 0.63
CA ILE A 1000 -20.76 -12.82 0.75
C ILE A 1000 -21.50 -13.07 -0.57
N PHE A 1001 -20.88 -12.68 -1.69
CA PHE A 1001 -21.46 -12.79 -3.03
C PHE A 1001 -21.59 -14.24 -3.51
N GLY A 1002 -20.79 -15.16 -2.96
CA GLY A 1002 -20.82 -16.59 -3.26
C GLY A 1002 -22.19 -17.21 -3.03
N ARG A 1003 -22.86 -16.87 -1.92
CA ARG A 1003 -24.21 -17.35 -1.60
C ARG A 1003 -25.24 -16.95 -2.65
N LEU A 1004 -25.17 -15.71 -3.13
CA LEU A 1004 -26.04 -15.18 -4.18
C LEU A 1004 -25.86 -15.99 -5.47
N LEU A 1005 -24.61 -16.25 -5.86
CA LEU A 1005 -24.32 -17.05 -7.07
C LEU A 1005 -24.73 -18.51 -6.92
N SER A 1006 -24.58 -19.11 -5.72
CA SER A 1006 -25.05 -20.47 -5.45
C SER A 1006 -26.56 -20.61 -5.61
N ARG A 1007 -27.34 -19.64 -5.11
CA ARG A 1007 -28.80 -19.58 -5.31
C ARG A 1007 -29.17 -19.43 -6.78
N MET A 1008 -28.44 -18.58 -7.51
CA MET A 1008 -28.65 -18.40 -8.94
C MET A 1008 -28.36 -19.68 -9.74
N ALA A 1009 -27.29 -20.41 -9.41
CA ALA A 1009 -26.98 -21.68 -10.04
C ALA A 1009 -28.07 -22.73 -9.79
N GLY A 1010 -28.57 -22.84 -8.55
CA GLY A 1010 -29.71 -23.70 -8.20
C GLY A 1010 -30.96 -23.37 -9.00
N PHE A 1011 -31.32 -22.09 -9.07
CA PHE A 1011 -32.47 -21.61 -9.84
C PHE A 1011 -32.38 -21.96 -11.34
N LEU A 1012 -31.20 -21.83 -11.96
CA LEU A 1012 -31.00 -22.21 -13.37
C LEU A 1012 -31.15 -23.71 -13.61
N ALA A 1013 -30.69 -24.53 -12.66
CA ALA A 1013 -30.79 -25.97 -12.75
C ALA A 1013 -32.25 -26.43 -12.60
N GLU A 1014 -32.95 -25.92 -11.59
CA GLU A 1014 -34.38 -26.22 -11.33
C GLU A 1014 -35.29 -25.75 -12.47
N SER A 1015 -34.97 -24.60 -13.08
CA SER A 1015 -35.73 -24.05 -14.20
C SER A 1015 -35.37 -24.67 -15.56
N GLY A 1016 -34.38 -25.57 -15.61
CA GLY A 1016 -33.91 -26.19 -16.87
C GLY A 1016 -33.25 -25.22 -17.85
N LEU A 1017 -32.83 -24.02 -17.39
CA LEU A 1017 -32.27 -22.94 -18.22
C LEU A 1017 -30.73 -22.98 -18.31
N GLN A 1018 -30.10 -23.91 -17.60
CA GLN A 1018 -28.64 -24.01 -17.48
C GLN A 1018 -27.93 -24.23 -18.84
N ALA A 1019 -26.83 -23.52 -19.03
CA ALA A 1019 -25.97 -23.68 -20.20
C ALA A 1019 -25.20 -25.03 -20.19
N THR A 1020 -25.17 -25.76 -21.30
CA THR A 1020 -24.49 -27.07 -21.41
C THR A 1020 -23.36 -27.03 -22.44
N PHE A 1021 -22.20 -26.49 -22.07
CA PHE A 1021 -21.02 -26.41 -22.96
C PHE A 1021 -19.70 -26.83 -22.30
N ALA A 1022 -19.64 -26.96 -20.97
CA ALA A 1022 -18.53 -27.60 -20.26
C ALA A 1022 -18.85 -29.08 -20.00
N SER A 1023 -17.83 -29.90 -19.67
CA SER A 1023 -18.03 -31.31 -19.27
C SER A 1023 -18.95 -31.42 -18.04
N GLU A 1024 -19.52 -32.59 -17.76
CA GLU A 1024 -20.47 -32.87 -16.66
C GLU A 1024 -20.00 -32.44 -15.25
N LYS A 1025 -18.74 -32.01 -15.09
CA LYS A 1025 -18.14 -31.53 -13.82
C LYS A 1025 -17.48 -30.15 -13.93
N GLY A 1026 -17.64 -29.41 -15.04
CA GLY A 1026 -16.93 -28.15 -15.28
C GLY A 1026 -17.72 -26.88 -14.91
N PRO A 1027 -17.06 -25.80 -14.44
CA PRO A 1027 -17.67 -24.49 -14.23
C PRO A 1027 -18.16 -23.87 -15.56
N GLY A 1028 -19.24 -23.09 -15.54
CA GLY A 1028 -19.72 -22.39 -16.74
C GLY A 1028 -21.15 -21.85 -16.77
N TYR A 1029 -21.83 -21.59 -15.65
CA TYR A 1029 -23.22 -21.07 -15.69
C TYR A 1029 -23.30 -19.58 -15.36
N THR A 1030 -22.47 -19.13 -14.43
CA THR A 1030 -22.39 -17.75 -13.95
C THR A 1030 -20.96 -17.19 -13.94
N PRO A 1031 -20.18 -17.25 -15.04
CA PRO A 1031 -18.79 -16.79 -15.02
C PRO A 1031 -18.70 -15.36 -14.48
N THR A 1032 -18.02 -15.21 -13.34
CA THR A 1032 -18.05 -13.97 -12.55
C THR A 1032 -16.65 -13.48 -12.25
N TRP A 1033 -16.43 -12.18 -12.47
CA TRP A 1033 -15.22 -11.47 -12.06
C TRP A 1033 -15.58 -10.35 -11.08
N ALA A 1034 -15.37 -10.59 -9.78
CA ALA A 1034 -15.83 -9.68 -8.73
C ALA A 1034 -17.33 -9.40 -8.85
N ASP A 1035 -17.73 -8.16 -9.13
CA ASP A 1035 -19.12 -7.73 -9.31
C ASP A 1035 -19.64 -7.82 -10.75
N ASP A 1036 -18.74 -8.03 -11.73
CA ASP A 1036 -19.10 -8.29 -13.13
C ASP A 1036 -19.56 -9.74 -13.29
N VAL A 1037 -20.88 -9.95 -13.39
CA VAL A 1037 -21.49 -11.28 -13.55
C VAL A 1037 -21.98 -11.46 -14.98
N SER A 1038 -21.71 -12.62 -15.56
CA SER A 1038 -22.35 -13.08 -16.79
C SER A 1038 -23.17 -14.34 -16.50
N ILE A 1039 -24.44 -14.35 -16.89
CA ILE A 1039 -25.36 -15.49 -16.70
C ILE A 1039 -25.63 -16.11 -18.06
N LEU A 1040 -25.34 -17.39 -18.19
CA LEU A 1040 -25.40 -18.12 -19.46
C LEU A 1040 -26.67 -18.98 -19.51
N LEU A 1041 -27.54 -18.68 -20.48
CA LEU A 1041 -28.86 -19.30 -20.60
C LEU A 1041 -29.00 -20.13 -21.88
N ARG A 1042 -29.71 -21.25 -21.78
CA ARG A 1042 -30.14 -22.08 -22.90
C ARG A 1042 -31.64 -22.33 -22.80
N THR A 1043 -32.32 -22.33 -23.95
CA THR A 1043 -33.73 -22.73 -24.08
C THR A 1043 -33.89 -23.80 -25.15
N GLU A 1044 -35.00 -24.53 -25.13
CA GLU A 1044 -35.33 -25.51 -26.17
C GLU A 1044 -35.79 -24.82 -27.46
N ALA A 1045 -36.66 -23.80 -27.36
CA ALA A 1045 -37.14 -23.03 -28.49
C ALA A 1045 -36.74 -21.54 -28.42
N ALA A 1046 -36.63 -20.92 -29.60
CA ALA A 1046 -36.28 -19.50 -29.70
C ALA A 1046 -37.32 -18.57 -29.07
N VAL A 1047 -38.60 -18.97 -29.08
CA VAL A 1047 -39.73 -18.20 -28.54
C VAL A 1047 -39.67 -18.05 -27.02
N ASP A 1048 -39.01 -18.99 -26.33
CA ASP A 1048 -38.92 -18.98 -24.86
C ASP A 1048 -37.80 -18.05 -24.35
N VAL A 1049 -36.87 -17.64 -25.21
CA VAL A 1049 -35.69 -16.85 -24.81
C VAL A 1049 -36.07 -15.55 -24.10
N PRO A 1050 -37.00 -14.70 -24.61
CA PRO A 1050 -37.38 -13.48 -23.90
C PRO A 1050 -37.98 -13.75 -22.52
N GLY A 1051 -38.81 -14.79 -22.39
CA GLY A 1051 -39.41 -15.20 -21.11
C GLY A 1051 -38.36 -15.69 -20.11
N ALA A 1052 -37.42 -16.53 -20.56
CA ALA A 1052 -36.30 -17.00 -19.75
C ALA A 1052 -35.41 -15.83 -19.28
N VAL A 1053 -35.12 -14.87 -20.17
CA VAL A 1053 -34.36 -13.67 -19.81
C VAL A 1053 -35.09 -12.85 -18.74
N ALA A 1054 -36.40 -12.62 -18.91
CA ALA A 1054 -37.22 -11.89 -17.95
C ALA A 1054 -37.27 -12.57 -16.57
N GLN A 1055 -37.43 -13.90 -16.55
CA GLN A 1055 -37.47 -14.68 -15.32
C GLN A 1055 -36.14 -14.61 -14.57
N VAL A 1056 -35.02 -14.79 -15.30
CA VAL A 1056 -33.68 -14.80 -14.73
C VAL A 1056 -33.25 -13.43 -14.21
N ILE A 1057 -33.46 -12.36 -14.99
CA ILE A 1057 -33.09 -11.01 -14.53
C ILE A 1057 -33.95 -10.59 -13.33
N GLY A 1058 -35.23 -10.98 -13.31
CA GLY A 1058 -36.13 -10.76 -12.18
C GLY A 1058 -35.59 -11.42 -10.92
N PHE A 1059 -35.32 -12.73 -10.98
CA PHE A 1059 -34.76 -13.47 -9.85
C PHE A 1059 -33.44 -12.86 -9.36
N PHE A 1060 -32.50 -12.60 -10.27
CA PHE A 1060 -31.19 -12.07 -9.87
C PHE A 1060 -31.27 -10.66 -9.27
N THR A 1061 -32.21 -9.82 -9.75
CA THR A 1061 -32.43 -8.47 -9.18
C THR A 1061 -33.00 -8.55 -7.77
N ASP A 1062 -33.92 -9.49 -7.51
CA ASP A 1062 -34.45 -9.74 -6.15
C ASP A 1062 -33.34 -10.21 -5.20
N GLU A 1063 -32.44 -11.07 -5.65
CA GLU A 1063 -31.30 -11.56 -4.88
C GLU A 1063 -30.27 -10.44 -4.59
N LEU A 1064 -29.96 -9.60 -5.58
CA LEU A 1064 -29.10 -8.42 -5.38
C LEU A 1064 -29.71 -7.48 -4.34
N GLN A 1065 -31.02 -7.23 -4.43
CA GLN A 1065 -31.71 -6.36 -3.49
C GLN A 1065 -31.62 -6.92 -2.06
N GLN A 1066 -31.83 -8.23 -1.86
CA GLN A 1066 -31.69 -8.88 -0.55
C GLN A 1066 -30.25 -8.79 0.01
N ALA A 1067 -29.24 -8.74 -0.85
CA ALA A 1067 -27.84 -8.52 -0.45
C ALA A 1067 -27.48 -7.03 -0.19
N GLY A 1068 -28.45 -6.12 -0.30
CA GLY A 1068 -28.24 -4.68 -0.16
C GLY A 1068 -27.62 -4.02 -1.39
N LEU A 1069 -27.66 -4.68 -2.55
CA LEU A 1069 -27.13 -4.24 -3.83
C LEU A 1069 -28.24 -3.84 -4.81
N ARG A 1070 -27.86 -3.19 -5.91
CA ARG A 1070 -28.76 -2.82 -7.00
C ARG A 1070 -28.07 -3.04 -8.35
N ALA A 1071 -28.81 -3.55 -9.33
CA ALA A 1071 -28.35 -3.63 -10.70
C ALA A 1071 -28.34 -2.25 -11.36
N ASN A 1072 -27.36 -2.00 -12.22
CA ASN A 1072 -27.23 -0.76 -12.96
C ASN A 1072 -27.83 -0.92 -14.37
N HIS A 1073 -29.09 -0.51 -14.54
CA HIS A 1073 -29.81 -0.64 -15.83
C HIS A 1073 -29.45 0.44 -16.86
N GLY A 1074 -28.35 1.18 -16.67
CA GLY A 1074 -27.83 2.12 -17.66
C GLY A 1074 -27.43 1.43 -18.97
N ALA A 1075 -27.40 2.17 -20.09
CA ALA A 1075 -26.91 1.64 -21.35
C ALA A 1075 -25.44 1.23 -21.25
N GLY A 1076 -25.09 0.05 -21.78
CA GLY A 1076 -23.76 -0.57 -21.68
C GLY A 1076 -23.40 -1.03 -20.26
N LYS A 1077 -24.39 -1.19 -19.38
CA LYS A 1077 -24.24 -1.73 -18.02
C LYS A 1077 -24.95 -3.08 -17.92
N THR A 1078 -26.10 -3.18 -17.27
CA THR A 1078 -26.85 -4.44 -17.23
C THR A 1078 -27.67 -4.62 -18.53
N GLU A 1079 -27.22 -5.54 -19.40
CA GLU A 1079 -27.83 -5.79 -20.72
C GLU A 1079 -27.84 -7.29 -21.06
N ALA A 1080 -28.77 -7.69 -21.94
CA ALA A 1080 -28.89 -9.04 -22.46
C ALA A 1080 -28.46 -9.12 -23.92
N LEU A 1081 -27.85 -10.24 -24.29
CA LEU A 1081 -27.42 -10.56 -25.65
C LEU A 1081 -28.07 -11.89 -26.06
N LEU A 1082 -28.92 -11.86 -27.08
CA LEU A 1082 -29.75 -13.00 -27.49
C LEU A 1082 -29.11 -13.76 -28.66
N SER A 1083 -28.86 -15.05 -28.47
CA SER A 1083 -28.42 -15.97 -29.53
C SER A 1083 -29.61 -16.82 -29.99
N LEU A 1084 -30.33 -16.32 -31.00
CA LEU A 1084 -31.55 -16.95 -31.53
C LEU A 1084 -31.24 -17.84 -32.73
N ASN A 1085 -31.33 -19.17 -32.57
CA ASN A 1085 -31.07 -20.17 -33.61
C ASN A 1085 -32.28 -21.08 -33.82
N GLY A 1086 -32.39 -21.70 -35.00
CA GLY A 1086 -33.45 -22.68 -35.27
C GLY A 1086 -34.81 -22.07 -35.66
N GLN A 1087 -35.87 -22.88 -35.50
CA GLN A 1087 -37.24 -22.53 -35.89
C GLN A 1087 -37.82 -21.45 -34.96
N GLY A 1088 -38.59 -20.50 -35.51
CA GLY A 1088 -39.16 -19.37 -34.75
C GLY A 1088 -38.18 -18.20 -34.50
N ALA A 1089 -36.88 -18.38 -34.70
CA ALA A 1089 -35.88 -17.34 -34.42
C ALA A 1089 -36.02 -16.05 -35.26
N LYS A 1090 -36.59 -16.13 -36.47
CA LYS A 1090 -36.88 -14.93 -37.30
C LYS A 1090 -38.01 -14.10 -36.70
N GLN A 1091 -39.04 -14.77 -36.17
CA GLN A 1091 -40.20 -14.13 -35.57
C GLN A 1091 -39.78 -13.36 -34.30
N VAL A 1092 -39.06 -14.03 -33.40
CA VAL A 1092 -38.55 -13.42 -32.16
C VAL A 1092 -37.61 -12.25 -32.44
N ARG A 1093 -36.75 -12.35 -33.46
CA ARG A 1093 -35.90 -11.21 -33.87
C ARG A 1093 -36.73 -9.99 -34.27
N ARG A 1094 -37.81 -10.20 -35.03
CA ARG A 1094 -38.72 -9.11 -35.44
C ARG A 1094 -39.40 -8.50 -34.22
N ASP A 1095 -39.86 -9.34 -33.30
CA ASP A 1095 -40.64 -8.90 -32.15
C ASP A 1095 -39.78 -8.12 -31.13
N VAL A 1096 -38.50 -8.48 -30.98
CA VAL A 1096 -37.58 -7.82 -30.02
C VAL A 1096 -36.80 -6.66 -30.63
N PHE A 1097 -36.24 -6.81 -31.84
CA PHE A 1097 -35.29 -5.84 -32.41
C PHE A 1097 -35.92 -4.76 -33.31
N CYS A 1098 -37.22 -4.81 -33.60
CA CYS A 1098 -37.89 -3.75 -34.39
C CYS A 1098 -38.27 -2.50 -33.57
N SER A 1099 -37.91 -2.43 -32.29
CA SER A 1099 -38.01 -1.23 -31.46
C SER A 1099 -36.73 -0.39 -31.56
N GLU A 1100 -36.83 0.95 -31.47
CA GLU A 1100 -35.67 1.86 -31.40
C GLU A 1100 -34.75 1.55 -30.19
N CYS A 1101 -35.33 1.02 -29.11
CA CYS A 1101 -34.61 0.56 -27.92
C CYS A 1101 -35.11 -0.85 -27.54
N PRO A 1102 -34.53 -1.92 -28.10
CA PRO A 1102 -34.92 -3.29 -27.80
C PRO A 1102 -34.80 -3.58 -26.30
N GLN A 1103 -35.90 -3.97 -25.67
CA GLN A 1103 -35.99 -4.20 -24.23
C GLN A 1103 -36.94 -5.35 -23.92
N ILE A 1104 -36.63 -6.10 -22.86
CA ILE A 1104 -37.48 -7.16 -22.32
C ILE A 1104 -37.99 -6.72 -20.95
N PRO A 1105 -39.31 -6.61 -20.73
CA PRO A 1105 -39.87 -6.32 -19.42
C PRO A 1105 -39.76 -7.54 -18.51
N PHE A 1106 -39.50 -7.29 -17.23
CA PHE A 1106 -39.57 -8.30 -16.18
C PHE A 1106 -40.35 -7.75 -15.00
N SER A 1107 -41.03 -8.63 -14.28
CA SER A 1107 -41.70 -8.31 -13.02
C SER A 1107 -41.60 -9.51 -12.10
N THR A 1108 -41.25 -9.24 -10.85
CA THR A 1108 -41.33 -10.17 -9.72
C THR A 1108 -42.31 -9.60 -8.71
N ALA A 1109 -42.46 -10.26 -7.56
CA ALA A 1109 -43.21 -9.72 -6.44
C ALA A 1109 -42.58 -8.44 -5.84
N ARG A 1110 -41.28 -8.19 -6.11
CA ARG A 1110 -40.48 -7.14 -5.44
C ARG A 1110 -39.97 -6.08 -6.41
N ASN A 1111 -39.62 -6.47 -7.63
CA ASN A 1111 -39.02 -5.60 -8.63
C ASN A 1111 -39.80 -5.67 -9.93
N ALA A 1112 -39.93 -4.55 -10.60
CA ALA A 1112 -40.39 -4.49 -11.99
C ALA A 1112 -39.45 -3.57 -12.77
N GLY A 1113 -39.14 -3.94 -14.00
CA GLY A 1113 -38.19 -3.20 -14.80
C GLY A 1113 -38.09 -3.70 -16.24
N GLN A 1114 -37.11 -3.18 -16.94
CA GLN A 1114 -36.81 -3.56 -18.31
C GLN A 1114 -35.30 -3.79 -18.45
N ILE A 1115 -34.92 -4.88 -19.10
CA ILE A 1115 -33.53 -5.14 -19.49
C ILE A 1115 -33.33 -4.80 -20.96
N ARG A 1116 -32.31 -4.01 -21.26
CA ARG A 1116 -31.93 -3.68 -22.64
C ARG A 1116 -31.35 -4.91 -23.34
N VAL A 1117 -31.68 -5.05 -24.62
CA VAL A 1117 -31.14 -6.10 -25.48
C VAL A 1117 -30.16 -5.46 -26.45
N ALA A 1118 -28.89 -5.87 -26.38
CA ALA A 1118 -27.81 -5.30 -27.17
C ALA A 1118 -27.34 -6.30 -28.26
N PRO A 1119 -26.98 -5.81 -29.46
CA PRO A 1119 -26.40 -6.65 -30.51
C PRO A 1119 -24.95 -7.06 -30.21
N ALA A 1120 -24.26 -6.26 -29.40
CA ALA A 1120 -22.89 -6.48 -28.95
C ALA A 1120 -22.69 -5.87 -27.56
N TYR A 1121 -21.76 -6.41 -26.79
CA TYR A 1121 -21.46 -5.96 -25.42
C TYR A 1121 -19.95 -5.96 -25.16
N GLU A 1122 -19.44 -4.96 -24.42
CA GLU A 1122 -18.04 -4.92 -23.98
C GLU A 1122 -17.91 -5.55 -22.58
N TYR A 1123 -17.47 -6.81 -22.53
CA TYR A 1123 -17.31 -7.57 -21.28
C TYR A 1123 -15.84 -7.77 -20.95
N LEU A 1124 -15.40 -7.26 -19.79
CA LEU A 1124 -14.04 -7.40 -19.26
C LEU A 1124 -12.94 -7.04 -20.30
N GLY A 1125 -13.17 -5.98 -21.08
CA GLY A 1125 -12.26 -5.50 -22.11
C GLY A 1125 -12.29 -6.30 -23.43
N SER A 1126 -13.27 -7.18 -23.60
CA SER A 1126 -13.52 -7.91 -24.85
C SER A 1126 -14.89 -7.60 -25.44
N THR A 1127 -14.96 -7.45 -26.75
CA THR A 1127 -16.23 -7.27 -27.46
C THR A 1127 -16.88 -8.65 -27.72
N VAL A 1128 -18.12 -8.83 -27.27
CA VAL A 1128 -18.92 -10.04 -27.48
C VAL A 1128 -20.10 -9.72 -28.40
N GLN A 1129 -20.38 -10.59 -29.37
CA GLN A 1129 -21.52 -10.47 -30.27
C GLN A 1129 -22.38 -11.73 -30.24
N ALA A 1130 -23.68 -11.59 -30.53
CA ALA A 1130 -24.66 -12.67 -30.53
C ALA A 1130 -24.33 -13.84 -31.45
N ASP A 1131 -23.53 -13.63 -32.50
CA ASP A 1131 -23.13 -14.66 -33.45
C ASP A 1131 -21.87 -15.45 -33.04
N GLY A 1132 -21.24 -15.07 -31.92
CA GLY A 1132 -20.02 -15.64 -31.38
C GLY A 1132 -18.75 -15.31 -32.17
N PHE A 1133 -18.80 -14.39 -33.14
CA PHE A 1133 -17.67 -14.13 -34.03
C PHE A 1133 -16.58 -13.28 -33.35
N SER A 1134 -15.32 -13.72 -33.42
CA SER A 1134 -14.21 -13.09 -32.68
C SER A 1134 -13.53 -11.93 -33.41
N LEU A 1135 -13.79 -11.72 -34.71
CA LEU A 1135 -13.12 -10.68 -35.50
C LEU A 1135 -13.32 -9.24 -34.95
N PRO A 1136 -14.51 -8.83 -34.50
CA PRO A 1136 -14.71 -7.52 -33.88
C PRO A 1136 -13.83 -7.31 -32.64
N ASP A 1137 -13.74 -8.31 -31.77
CA ASP A 1137 -12.87 -8.30 -30.58
C ASP A 1137 -11.39 -8.19 -30.96
N VAL A 1138 -10.93 -8.95 -31.96
CA VAL A 1138 -9.56 -8.86 -32.49
C VAL A 1138 -9.27 -7.46 -33.02
N LYS A 1139 -10.19 -6.87 -33.78
CA LYS A 1139 -10.05 -5.50 -34.30
C LYS A 1139 -10.05 -4.47 -33.17
N HIS A 1140 -10.90 -4.64 -32.15
CA HIS A 1140 -10.96 -3.77 -30.98
C HIS A 1140 -9.65 -3.82 -30.18
N ARG A 1141 -9.14 -5.02 -29.86
CA ARG A 1141 -7.85 -5.19 -29.16
C ARG A 1141 -6.68 -4.64 -29.98
N LEU A 1142 -6.69 -4.80 -31.30
CA LEU A 1142 -5.68 -4.19 -32.18
C LEU A 1142 -5.74 -2.66 -32.13
N LYS A 1143 -6.95 -2.07 -32.07
CA LYS A 1143 -7.12 -0.62 -31.88
C LYS A 1143 -6.60 -0.17 -30.52
N LEU A 1144 -6.96 -0.83 -29.43
CA LEU A 1144 -6.45 -0.52 -28.08
C LEU A 1144 -4.93 -0.61 -28.02
N ALA A 1145 -4.34 -1.66 -28.60
CA ALA A 1145 -2.89 -1.79 -28.68
C ALA A 1145 -2.28 -0.62 -29.48
N ARG A 1146 -2.83 -0.27 -30.65
CA ARG A 1146 -2.37 0.89 -31.42
C ARG A 1146 -2.49 2.19 -30.65
N ASP A 1147 -3.57 2.41 -29.91
CA ASP A 1147 -3.78 3.61 -29.11
C ASP A 1147 -2.77 3.69 -27.94
N MET A 1148 -2.40 2.56 -27.33
CA MET A 1148 -1.31 2.48 -26.35
C MET A 1148 0.08 2.76 -26.95
N PHE A 1149 0.30 2.39 -28.22
CA PHE A 1149 1.58 2.57 -28.93
C PHE A 1149 1.67 3.87 -29.75
N ARG A 1150 0.62 4.70 -29.80
CA ARG A 1150 0.71 6.00 -30.46
C ARG A 1150 1.78 6.84 -29.76
N PRO A 1151 2.77 7.40 -30.49
CA PRO A 1151 3.69 8.35 -29.89
C PRO A 1151 2.85 9.51 -29.37
N VAL A 1152 2.99 9.80 -28.08
CA VAL A 1152 2.40 10.97 -27.44
C VAL A 1152 2.84 12.16 -28.29
N LYS A 1153 1.93 12.75 -29.07
CA LYS A 1153 2.24 13.95 -29.86
C LYS A 1153 2.72 15.02 -28.88
N ASN A 1154 3.95 15.50 -29.12
CA ASN A 1154 4.58 16.61 -28.41
C ASN A 1154 3.80 17.90 -28.59
#